data_AF-A0A1C5U1L7-F1
#
_entry.id   AF-A0A1C5U1L7-F1
#
_cell.length_a   1.000
_cell.length_b   1.000
_cell.length_c   1.000
_cell.angle_alpha   90.00
_cell.angle_beta   90.00
_cell.angle_gamma   90.00
#
_symmetry.space_group_name_H-M   'P 1'
#
loop_
_entity.id
_entity.type
_entity.pdbx_description
1 polymer ?
#
loop_
_entity_poly.entity_id
_entity_poly.type
_entity_poly.pdbx_seq_one_letter_code
_entity_poly.pdbx_strand_id
1 'polypeptide(L)'
;MNIIEKISRLDEKQRETLLARIKADGEKYGVYPLMPDQKTFLMRLAAGKPAVGELNLKFIVKMDGITRERVEEIIDQLLYMHDVFRYRFVKINGEDFQYFDRESGPYIQDVDESTIDSFFHYGFDFVRGDTGVRFGIMKNSEQSFSLLIFMHHIIADGFSIGVVCKDIVRILNGTAQKSEYQYGSFACDMNRPEMQERRRQDIEYWCEKLRGTDKFLDMPTDYSRSCDREDVEGTYGFTIGEEGYRKISDKAKQLKCNMYNVLSSVFSIVMTGMSSRKDMVMAMTSFNRSDEKISGLVGDFAAFLPLVYHRRDEISIDGYIVENAQQMQEDLGHGVFIPMDIQSRYPYEYLQNVFPLYQVMFAFHSSSMHGGMAHEVGGVKLSIEDYNIRDIGRILMDLIVRADDTGSGLNVYISYNSKIFAPETIRNIADIYAEALERAVSGSDMKIGELTLSGRSVGHVSGEIPEGLRPAETDIAESGRLHTDGADICLVDSFGRPVPAGFYGRVIVDENGAWYETGKTGYINSENSLVISESRTYLMKKGGRVYDLDELREMLSGQYPDADVSLSAYGGRLVLMYDGAKAAGDGMRALMEDADIVMDTERMRQKNTIDFVSAAAKAMDELEATGCSVRFEQREYNSGDIIISGTGADEAAIRDIAEYSGTEKLGFRIEAGSGRDCALYITKEVSERASEINDMWIDITQNSSCGCFEDFYESGGLKIYDMMLALNSRYGLHLKIFDMFRMGTPAEIADFIDQTEGIL
;
A
#
# COMPACT_ATOMS: atom_id res chain seq x y z
N MET A 1 28.64 -19.52 32.11
CA MET A 1 27.46 -18.95 32.79
C MET A 1 27.42 -17.47 32.47
N ASN A 2 26.51 -17.10 31.57
CA ASN A 2 26.41 -15.73 31.08
C ASN A 2 25.88 -14.80 32.19
N ILE A 3 25.93 -13.49 31.97
CA ILE A 3 25.52 -12.52 33.00
C ILE A 3 24.02 -12.64 33.32
N ILE A 4 23.19 -13.02 32.36
CA ILE A 4 21.74 -13.19 32.53
C ILE A 4 21.43 -14.32 33.52
N GLU A 5 22.11 -15.46 33.37
CA GLU A 5 22.03 -16.59 34.31
C GLU A 5 22.49 -16.20 35.71
N LYS A 6 23.53 -15.36 35.83
CA LYS A 6 23.99 -14.83 37.13
C LYS A 6 22.92 -13.95 37.78
N ILE A 7 22.28 -13.06 37.00
CA ILE A 7 21.25 -12.14 37.50
C ILE A 7 20.00 -12.91 37.96
N SER A 8 19.61 -13.96 37.24
CA SER A 8 18.44 -14.79 37.59
C SER A 8 18.55 -15.46 38.97
N ARG A 9 19.77 -15.67 39.46
CA ARG A 9 20.06 -16.32 40.75
C ARG A 9 20.17 -15.35 41.94
N LEU A 10 20.12 -14.04 41.69
CA LEU A 10 20.10 -13.02 42.76
C LEU A 10 18.75 -12.99 43.45
N ASP A 11 18.74 -12.62 44.74
CA ASP A 11 17.50 -12.27 45.43
C ASP A 11 16.88 -10.98 44.86
N GLU A 12 15.62 -10.73 45.16
CA GLU A 12 14.84 -9.63 44.57
C GLU A 12 15.50 -8.25 44.81
N LYS A 13 15.96 -7.97 46.04
CA LYS A 13 16.57 -6.69 46.40
C LYS A 13 17.94 -6.49 45.73
N GLN A 14 18.75 -7.54 45.68
CA GLN A 14 20.02 -7.54 44.98
C GLN A 14 19.81 -7.32 43.47
N ARG A 15 18.77 -7.94 42.91
CA ARG A 15 18.41 -7.80 41.51
C ARG A 15 17.95 -6.38 41.19
N GLU A 16 17.03 -5.80 41.95
CA GLU A 16 16.59 -4.40 41.77
C GLU A 16 17.77 -3.42 41.83
N THR A 17 18.66 -3.60 42.81
CA THR A 17 19.86 -2.76 42.96
C THR A 17 20.79 -2.87 41.74
N LEU A 18 20.96 -4.08 41.21
CA LEU A 18 21.77 -4.31 40.02
C LEU A 18 21.11 -3.74 38.76
N LEU A 19 19.79 -3.88 38.61
CA LEU A 19 19.04 -3.32 37.49
C LEU A 19 19.13 -1.79 37.47
N ALA A 20 19.06 -1.13 38.63
CA ALA A 20 19.27 0.32 38.74
C ALA A 20 20.69 0.73 38.28
N ARG A 21 21.71 -0.09 38.59
CA ARG A 21 23.09 0.14 38.13
C ARG A 21 23.25 -0.09 36.63
N ILE A 22 22.65 -1.15 36.09
CA ILE A 22 22.61 -1.46 34.65
C ILE A 22 21.97 -0.32 33.86
N LYS A 23 20.86 0.22 34.38
CA LYS A 23 20.14 1.36 33.78
C LYS A 23 20.95 2.67 33.75
N ALA A 24 21.96 2.80 34.62
CA ALA A 24 22.80 3.99 34.73
C ALA A 24 24.16 3.82 34.02
N ASP A 25 24.72 2.61 34.04
CA ASP A 25 26.04 2.25 33.50
C ASP A 25 26.00 0.81 32.97
N GLY A 26 25.32 0.63 31.84
CA GLY A 26 25.11 -0.68 31.23
C GLY A 26 26.39 -1.30 30.65
N GLU A 27 27.34 -0.45 30.26
CA GLU A 27 28.59 -0.85 29.62
C GLU A 27 29.43 -1.78 30.51
N LYS A 28 29.49 -1.49 31.81
CA LYS A 28 30.16 -2.33 32.80
C LYS A 28 29.63 -3.78 32.84
N TYR A 29 28.38 -3.98 32.45
CA TYR A 29 27.70 -5.27 32.53
C TYR A 29 27.48 -5.91 31.14
N GLY A 30 27.63 -5.15 30.05
CA GLY A 30 27.22 -5.57 28.71
C GLY A 30 25.71 -5.77 28.59
N VAL A 31 24.93 -5.11 29.45
CA VAL A 31 23.46 -5.12 29.47
C VAL A 31 23.02 -3.67 29.51
N TYR A 32 22.11 -3.26 28.65
CA TYR A 32 21.70 -1.87 28.51
C TYR A 32 20.17 -1.77 28.51
N PRO A 33 19.60 -0.64 28.97
CA PRO A 33 18.18 -0.39 28.81
C PRO A 33 17.81 -0.35 27.32
N LEU A 34 16.55 -0.66 27.01
CA LEU A 34 16.00 -0.45 25.68
C LEU A 34 15.61 1.01 25.47
N MET A 35 15.86 1.48 24.25
CA MET A 35 15.21 2.68 23.73
C MET A 35 13.70 2.43 23.60
N PRO A 36 12.84 3.44 23.75
CA PRO A 36 11.41 3.20 23.75
C PRO A 36 10.85 2.75 22.38
N ASP A 37 11.53 3.02 21.26
CA ASP A 37 11.20 2.44 19.95
C ASP A 37 11.44 0.93 19.93
N GLN A 38 12.58 0.48 20.47
CA GLN A 38 12.89 -0.95 20.61
C GLN A 38 11.82 -1.67 21.46
N LYS A 39 11.33 -1.03 22.52
CA LYS A 39 10.21 -1.58 23.33
C LYS A 39 8.93 -1.72 22.50
N THR A 40 8.62 -0.72 21.66
CA THR A 40 7.45 -0.74 20.78
C THR A 40 7.56 -1.86 19.74
N PHE A 41 8.73 -2.02 19.10
CA PHE A 41 9.00 -3.13 18.18
C PHE A 41 8.74 -4.49 18.85
N LEU A 42 9.35 -4.74 20.01
CA LEU A 42 9.19 -6.00 20.73
C LEU A 42 7.74 -6.25 21.17
N MET A 43 7.03 -5.23 21.64
CA MET A 43 5.62 -5.35 22.04
C MET A 43 4.72 -5.75 20.86
N ARG A 44 4.94 -5.17 19.67
CA ARG A 44 4.15 -5.50 18.47
C ARG A 44 4.46 -6.89 17.94
N LEU A 45 5.75 -7.26 17.88
CA LEU A 45 6.19 -8.61 17.53
C LEU A 45 5.56 -9.66 18.47
N ALA A 46 5.55 -9.39 19.79
CA ALA A 46 4.90 -10.27 20.77
C ALA A 46 3.37 -10.37 20.59
N ALA A 47 2.74 -9.34 20.02
CA ALA A 47 1.31 -9.33 19.72
C ALA A 47 0.98 -9.99 18.36
N GLY A 48 1.97 -10.55 17.65
CA GLY A 48 1.79 -11.11 16.31
C GLY A 48 1.38 -10.08 15.27
N LYS A 49 1.54 -8.78 15.57
CA LYS A 49 1.24 -7.69 14.65
C LYS A 49 2.54 -7.26 13.99
N PRO A 50 2.59 -7.11 12.66
CA PRO A 50 3.75 -6.49 12.03
C PRO A 50 3.99 -5.13 12.67
N ALA A 51 5.25 -4.84 12.99
CA ALA A 51 5.61 -3.57 13.57
C ALA A 51 5.27 -2.44 12.58
N VAL A 52 5.00 -1.23 13.07
CA VAL A 52 4.64 -0.06 12.22
C VAL A 52 5.76 0.28 11.21
N GLY A 53 6.94 -0.30 11.35
CA GLY A 53 8.07 -0.10 10.45
C GLY A 53 8.76 -1.40 10.06
N GLU A 54 8.04 -2.40 9.53
CA GLU A 54 8.69 -3.51 8.81
C GLU A 54 9.28 -3.05 7.46
N LEU A 55 10.22 -2.12 7.53
CA LEU A 55 11.25 -1.92 6.53
C LEU A 55 12.53 -2.49 7.14
N ASN A 56 12.67 -3.82 7.16
CA ASN A 56 14.02 -4.34 7.38
C ASN A 56 14.93 -3.73 6.32
N LEU A 57 16.09 -3.20 6.72
CA LEU A 57 17.02 -2.55 5.84
C LEU A 57 17.76 -3.60 5.02
N LYS A 58 17.51 -3.61 3.72
CA LYS A 58 18.03 -4.58 2.73
C LYS A 58 18.91 -3.86 1.73
N PHE A 59 20.19 -4.19 1.69
CA PHE A 59 21.09 -3.64 0.67
C PHE A 59 22.19 -4.63 0.32
N ILE A 60 22.71 -4.49 -0.88
CA ILE A 60 23.76 -5.32 -1.43
C ILE A 60 24.95 -4.44 -1.75
N VAL A 61 26.11 -4.76 -1.18
CA VAL A 61 27.39 -4.11 -1.53
C VAL A 61 28.13 -5.02 -2.48
N LYS A 62 28.18 -4.65 -3.77
CA LYS A 62 28.94 -5.38 -4.80
C LYS A 62 30.39 -4.91 -4.78
N MET A 63 31.31 -5.86 -4.77
CA MET A 63 32.74 -5.64 -4.61
C MET A 63 33.49 -6.41 -5.70
N ASP A 64 34.11 -5.68 -6.64
CA ASP A 64 34.96 -6.26 -7.69
C ASP A 64 36.44 -6.06 -7.36
N GLY A 65 37.28 -7.05 -7.64
CA GLY A 65 38.69 -7.08 -7.28
C GLY A 65 38.98 -7.61 -5.87
N ILE A 66 38.06 -8.40 -5.29
CA ILE A 66 38.13 -8.90 -3.91
C ILE A 66 38.03 -10.43 -3.85
N THR A 67 38.63 -11.05 -2.82
CA THR A 67 38.48 -12.49 -2.53
C THR A 67 37.44 -12.74 -1.44
N ARG A 68 36.97 -13.99 -1.32
CA ARG A 68 36.02 -14.40 -0.28
C ARG A 68 36.55 -14.11 1.12
N GLU A 69 37.82 -14.46 1.39
CA GLU A 69 38.44 -14.29 2.70
C GLU A 69 38.42 -12.82 3.12
N ARG A 70 38.65 -11.90 2.17
CA ARG A 70 38.61 -10.46 2.44
C ARG A 70 37.19 -9.96 2.73
N VAL A 71 36.16 -10.57 2.15
CA VAL A 71 34.75 -10.29 2.50
C VAL A 71 34.41 -10.79 3.90
N GLU A 72 34.87 -11.99 4.27
CA GLU A 72 34.71 -12.54 5.63
C GLU A 72 35.42 -11.66 6.66
N GLU A 73 36.64 -11.18 6.37
CA GLU A 73 37.36 -10.19 7.20
C GLU A 73 36.58 -8.88 7.36
N ILE A 74 35.90 -8.40 6.31
CA ILE A 74 35.04 -7.21 6.39
C ILE A 74 33.90 -7.45 7.37
N ILE A 75 33.22 -8.60 7.29
CA ILE A 75 32.14 -8.96 8.22
C ILE A 75 32.67 -8.98 9.65
N ASP A 76 33.80 -9.65 9.91
CA ASP A 76 34.40 -9.73 11.24
C ASP A 76 34.74 -8.34 11.82
N GLN A 77 35.28 -7.44 10.99
CA GLN A 77 35.59 -6.06 11.38
C GLN A 77 34.32 -5.24 11.64
N LEU A 78 33.28 -5.38 10.82
CA LEU A 78 31.97 -4.74 11.07
C LEU A 78 31.38 -5.21 12.40
N LEU A 79 31.44 -6.51 12.69
CA LEU A 79 30.98 -7.09 13.96
C LEU A 79 31.82 -6.64 15.17
N TYR A 80 33.07 -6.26 14.95
CA TYR A 80 33.93 -5.68 15.98
C TYR A 80 33.60 -4.21 16.22
N MET A 81 33.41 -3.44 15.15
CA MET A 81 33.16 -1.99 15.18
C MET A 81 31.78 -1.62 15.75
N HIS A 82 30.77 -2.43 15.49
CA HIS A 82 29.37 -2.13 15.81
C HIS A 82 28.78 -3.13 16.82
N ASP A 83 28.70 -2.73 18.08
CA ASP A 83 28.21 -3.63 19.14
C ASP A 83 26.74 -4.05 18.91
N VAL A 84 25.97 -3.18 18.25
CA VAL A 84 24.54 -3.39 17.97
C VAL A 84 24.26 -4.63 17.12
N PHE A 85 25.23 -5.07 16.31
CA PHE A 85 25.14 -6.31 15.52
C PHE A 85 25.19 -7.58 16.37
N ARG A 86 25.55 -7.47 17.65
CA ARG A 86 25.59 -8.56 18.61
C ARG A 86 24.58 -8.40 19.75
N TYR A 87 23.71 -7.39 19.68
CA TYR A 87 22.67 -7.21 20.67
C TYR A 87 21.58 -8.28 20.51
N ARG A 88 21.23 -8.90 21.64
CA ARG A 88 20.07 -9.76 21.82
C ARG A 88 19.11 -9.09 22.78
N PHE A 89 17.82 -9.35 22.61
CA PHE A 89 16.78 -8.79 23.48
C PHE A 89 16.38 -9.83 24.54
N VAL A 90 16.48 -9.46 25.81
CA VAL A 90 16.30 -10.39 26.94
C VAL A 90 15.38 -9.80 27.99
N LYS A 91 14.58 -10.65 28.63
CA LYS A 91 13.78 -10.28 29.80
C LYS A 91 14.53 -10.56 31.09
N ILE A 92 14.66 -9.56 31.94
CA ILE A 92 15.22 -9.66 33.29
C ILE A 92 14.20 -9.09 34.27
N ASN A 93 13.66 -9.94 35.16
CA ASN A 93 12.62 -9.54 36.12
C ASN A 93 11.34 -8.96 35.49
N GLY A 94 10.95 -9.47 34.32
CA GLY A 94 9.78 -8.99 33.57
C GLY A 94 10.03 -7.71 32.74
N GLU A 95 11.19 -7.07 32.86
CA GLU A 95 11.60 -5.92 32.04
C GLU A 95 12.51 -6.35 30.89
N ASP A 96 12.36 -5.71 29.72
CA ASP A 96 13.18 -5.97 28.54
C ASP A 96 14.48 -5.14 28.53
N PHE A 97 15.58 -5.78 28.17
CA PHE A 97 16.92 -5.19 28.04
C PHE A 97 17.56 -5.64 26.72
N GLN A 98 18.56 -4.87 26.25
CA GLN A 98 19.47 -5.31 25.20
C GLN A 98 20.77 -5.81 25.84
N TYR A 99 21.22 -6.99 25.42
CA TYR A 99 22.39 -7.68 25.94
C TYR A 99 23.42 -7.87 24.83
N PHE A 100 24.67 -7.45 25.10
CA PHE A 100 25.78 -7.66 24.19
C PHE A 100 26.32 -9.09 24.31
N ASP A 101 25.97 -9.92 23.34
CA ASP A 101 26.44 -11.30 23.27
C ASP A 101 27.86 -11.37 22.70
N ARG A 102 28.81 -11.77 23.56
CA ARG A 102 30.22 -11.92 23.18
C ARG A 102 30.55 -13.29 22.59
N GLU A 103 29.67 -14.28 22.79
CA GLU A 103 29.93 -15.68 22.46
C GLU A 103 29.32 -16.05 21.12
N SER A 104 28.12 -15.56 20.81
CA SER A 104 27.43 -15.83 19.53
C SER A 104 27.51 -14.65 18.56
N GLY A 105 27.56 -14.95 17.26
CA GLY A 105 27.47 -13.96 16.17
C GLY A 105 26.12 -14.02 15.44
N PRO A 106 25.88 -13.08 14.50
CA PRO A 106 24.74 -13.18 13.59
C PRO A 106 24.89 -14.34 12.62
N TYR A 107 23.80 -14.67 11.93
CA TYR A 107 23.83 -15.62 10.83
C TYR A 107 24.62 -15.06 9.65
N ILE A 108 25.56 -15.85 9.16
CA ILE A 108 26.34 -15.62 7.95
C ILE A 108 26.12 -16.85 7.06
N GLN A 109 25.69 -16.65 5.82
CA GLN A 109 25.44 -17.74 4.88
C GLN A 109 25.88 -17.39 3.46
N ASP A 110 26.17 -18.42 2.67
CA ASP A 110 26.28 -18.27 1.22
C ASP A 110 24.89 -18.00 0.61
N VAL A 111 24.84 -17.10 -0.38
CA VAL A 111 23.62 -16.73 -1.10
C VAL A 111 23.90 -16.82 -2.59
N ASP A 112 22.92 -17.32 -3.35
CA ASP A 112 22.93 -17.34 -4.80
C ASP A 112 21.93 -16.31 -5.33
N GLU A 113 22.07 -15.91 -6.60
CA GLU A 113 21.17 -14.92 -7.21
C GLU A 113 19.68 -15.30 -7.09
N SER A 114 19.38 -16.60 -7.19
CA SER A 114 18.01 -17.13 -7.05
C SER A 114 17.44 -17.10 -5.61
N THR A 115 18.30 -16.92 -4.59
CA THR A 115 17.90 -16.98 -3.18
C THR A 115 17.99 -15.63 -2.46
N ILE A 116 18.33 -14.55 -3.17
CA ILE A 116 18.38 -13.17 -2.64
C ILE A 116 17.04 -12.80 -2.00
N ASP A 117 15.93 -13.03 -2.69
CA ASP A 117 14.60 -12.71 -2.15
C ASP A 117 14.32 -13.49 -0.89
N SER A 118 14.51 -14.81 -0.90
CA SER A 118 14.29 -15.64 0.29
C SER A 118 15.16 -15.23 1.48
N PHE A 119 16.42 -14.83 1.24
CA PHE A 119 17.31 -14.30 2.28
C PHE A 119 16.72 -13.05 2.96
N PHE A 120 16.15 -12.13 2.19
CA PHE A 120 15.54 -10.90 2.69
C PHE A 120 14.10 -11.05 3.20
N HIS A 121 13.46 -12.20 2.99
CA HIS A 121 12.09 -12.47 3.46
C HIS A 121 12.03 -13.21 4.80
N TYR A 122 13.09 -13.93 5.19
CA TYR A 122 13.08 -14.67 6.45
C TYR A 122 13.09 -13.70 7.64
N GLY A 123 12.00 -13.62 8.40
CA GLY A 123 11.86 -12.68 9.53
C GLY A 123 12.90 -12.88 10.65
N PHE A 124 13.03 -11.91 11.55
CA PHE A 124 13.88 -11.99 12.74
C PHE A 124 13.08 -12.49 13.95
N ASP A 125 13.56 -13.53 14.64
CA ASP A 125 12.95 -14.03 15.87
C ASP A 125 13.79 -13.64 17.09
N PHE A 126 13.53 -12.45 17.63
CA PHE A 126 14.21 -11.96 18.84
C PHE A 126 13.88 -12.76 20.10
N VAL A 127 12.75 -13.48 20.13
CA VAL A 127 12.37 -14.33 21.27
C VAL A 127 13.25 -15.57 21.32
N ARG A 128 13.57 -16.16 20.17
CA ARG A 128 14.55 -17.26 20.03
C ARG A 128 16.00 -16.78 20.06
N GLY A 129 16.20 -15.46 20.13
CA GLY A 129 17.49 -14.83 20.36
C GLY A 129 18.21 -14.41 19.08
N ASP A 130 17.54 -14.27 17.94
CA ASP A 130 18.18 -13.68 16.76
C ASP A 130 18.84 -12.34 17.11
N THR A 131 20.00 -12.07 16.50
CA THR A 131 20.57 -10.73 16.43
C THR A 131 19.84 -9.90 15.39
N GLY A 132 19.88 -8.58 15.49
CA GLY A 132 19.21 -7.68 14.54
C GLY A 132 19.82 -7.62 13.14
N VAL A 133 20.84 -8.42 12.80
CA VAL A 133 21.51 -8.42 11.49
C VAL A 133 21.76 -9.84 10.98
N ARG A 134 21.78 -10.00 9.66
CA ARG A 134 22.30 -11.17 8.93
C ARG A 134 23.18 -10.74 7.76
N PHE A 135 24.15 -11.57 7.42
CA PHE A 135 25.04 -11.38 6.29
C PHE A 135 24.90 -12.52 5.27
N GLY A 136 24.80 -12.16 4.00
CA GLY A 136 24.86 -13.08 2.88
C GLY A 136 26.12 -12.82 2.05
N ILE A 137 26.85 -13.87 1.69
CA ILE A 137 28.00 -13.77 0.78
C ILE A 137 27.59 -14.42 -0.54
N MET A 138 27.56 -13.65 -1.61
CA MET A 138 27.29 -14.15 -2.96
C MET A 138 28.54 -14.06 -3.81
N LYS A 139 28.95 -15.18 -4.42
CA LYS A 139 30.07 -15.21 -5.36
C LYS A 139 29.58 -14.82 -6.75
N ASN A 140 30.06 -13.69 -7.27
CA ASN A 140 29.78 -13.27 -8.65
C ASN A 140 30.82 -13.86 -9.63
N SER A 141 32.10 -13.92 -9.21
CA SER A 141 33.20 -14.58 -9.91
C SER A 141 34.35 -14.90 -8.93
N GLU A 142 35.51 -15.38 -9.41
CA GLU A 142 36.68 -15.62 -8.53
C GLU A 142 37.23 -14.36 -7.85
N GLN A 143 37.02 -13.17 -8.45
CA GLN A 143 37.48 -11.89 -7.91
C GLN A 143 36.34 -10.88 -7.76
N SER A 144 35.10 -11.35 -7.64
CA SER A 144 33.95 -10.47 -7.42
C SER A 144 32.94 -11.14 -6.52
N PHE A 145 32.56 -10.44 -5.47
CA PHE A 145 31.63 -10.92 -4.45
C PHE A 145 30.64 -9.81 -4.09
N SER A 146 29.44 -10.20 -3.69
CA SER A 146 28.44 -9.29 -3.15
C SER A 146 28.20 -9.64 -1.68
N LEU A 147 28.24 -8.61 -0.82
CA LEU A 147 27.84 -8.72 0.57
C LEU A 147 26.40 -8.22 0.71
N LEU A 148 25.49 -9.13 1.00
CA LEU A 148 24.11 -8.82 1.34
C LEU A 148 24.05 -8.52 2.83
N ILE A 149 23.46 -7.38 3.19
CA ILE A 149 23.31 -6.97 4.58
C ILE A 149 21.82 -6.77 4.85
N PHE A 150 21.31 -7.55 5.80
CA PHE A 150 19.92 -7.52 6.19
C PHE A 150 19.82 -7.14 7.66
N MET A 151 19.29 -5.95 7.95
CA MET A 151 19.17 -5.45 9.32
C MET A 151 17.71 -5.20 9.68
N HIS A 152 17.30 -5.62 10.87
CA HIS A 152 16.03 -5.20 11.42
C HIS A 152 16.14 -3.75 11.91
N HIS A 153 15.09 -2.96 11.69
CA HIS A 153 15.04 -1.54 12.07
C HIS A 153 15.19 -1.29 13.59
N ILE A 154 15.17 -2.34 14.41
CA ILE A 154 15.31 -2.28 15.88
C ILE A 154 16.78 -2.03 16.30
N ILE A 155 17.73 -2.21 15.38
CA ILE A 155 19.16 -2.00 15.62
C ILE A 155 19.78 -0.96 14.68
N ALA A 156 19.04 -0.45 13.71
CA ALA A 156 19.57 0.41 12.65
C ALA A 156 18.47 1.26 12.02
N ASP A 157 18.82 2.47 11.61
CA ASP A 157 18.00 3.36 10.79
C ASP A 157 18.52 3.47 9.35
N GLY A 158 17.80 4.17 8.46
CA GLY A 158 18.24 4.36 7.07
C GLY A 158 19.63 5.02 6.94
N PHE A 159 20.02 5.90 7.89
CA PHE A 159 21.34 6.52 7.89
C PHE A 159 22.47 5.55 8.25
N SER A 160 22.15 4.49 9.02
CA SER A 160 23.09 3.44 9.38
C SER A 160 23.66 2.70 8.16
N ILE A 161 22.91 2.63 7.05
CA ILE A 161 23.40 2.06 5.79
C ILE A 161 24.66 2.81 5.32
N GLY A 162 24.59 4.14 5.31
CA GLY A 162 25.73 5.00 4.94
C GLY A 162 26.92 4.87 5.89
N VAL A 163 26.67 4.64 7.19
CA VAL A 163 27.72 4.38 8.19
C VAL A 163 28.44 3.06 7.87
N VAL A 164 27.69 1.97 7.68
CA VAL A 164 28.24 0.65 7.33
C VAL A 164 29.06 0.73 6.04
N CYS A 165 28.56 1.43 5.02
CA CYS A 165 29.30 1.58 3.76
C CYS A 165 30.61 2.37 3.92
N LYS A 166 30.61 3.45 4.72
CA LYS A 166 31.85 4.18 5.05
C LYS A 166 32.83 3.31 5.83
N ASP A 167 32.34 2.46 6.72
CA ASP A 167 33.18 1.59 7.51
C ASP A 167 33.76 0.43 6.68
N ILE A 168 33.04 -0.11 5.70
CA ILE A 168 33.61 -1.02 4.68
C ILE A 168 34.80 -0.35 3.97
N VAL A 169 34.65 0.90 3.53
CA VAL A 169 35.74 1.68 2.90
C VAL A 169 36.93 1.87 3.85
N ARG A 170 36.70 2.14 5.13
CA ARG A 170 37.76 2.26 6.15
C ARG A 170 38.45 0.93 6.41
N ILE A 171 37.72 -0.17 6.45
CA ILE A 171 38.26 -1.53 6.61
C ILE A 171 39.17 -1.89 5.43
N LEU A 172 38.72 -1.60 4.20
CA LEU A 172 39.51 -1.83 3.00
C LEU A 172 40.81 -1.02 2.99
N ASN A 173 40.77 0.22 3.47
CA ASN A 173 41.96 1.09 3.61
C ASN A 173 42.84 0.76 4.82
N GLY A 174 42.43 -0.14 5.72
CA GLY A 174 43.15 -0.41 6.98
C GLY A 174 43.10 0.77 7.97
N THR A 175 42.11 1.65 7.86
CA THR A 175 41.91 2.82 8.72
C THR A 175 40.69 2.69 9.65
N ALA A 176 40.09 1.50 9.70
CA ALA A 176 38.97 1.19 10.57
C ALA A 176 39.33 1.34 12.06
N GLN A 177 38.49 2.04 12.81
CA GLN A 177 38.63 2.21 14.25
C GLN A 177 37.27 2.10 14.92
N LYS A 178 37.19 1.31 15.99
CA LYS A 178 36.00 1.20 16.83
C LYS A 178 35.82 2.46 17.68
N SER A 179 34.60 2.99 17.70
CA SER A 179 34.21 4.05 18.65
C SER A 179 34.12 3.50 20.07
N GLU A 180 34.67 4.22 21.04
CA GLU A 180 34.47 3.92 22.48
C GLU A 180 33.01 4.12 22.90
N TYR A 181 32.28 5.01 22.22
CA TYR A 181 30.86 5.25 22.43
C TYR A 181 30.03 4.41 21.47
N GLN A 182 29.07 3.65 22.00
CA GLN A 182 28.24 2.70 21.25
C GLN A 182 26.75 2.92 21.54
N TYR A 183 25.87 2.30 20.73
CA TYR A 183 24.41 2.49 20.85
C TYR A 183 23.87 2.17 22.26
N GLY A 184 24.40 1.13 22.93
CA GLY A 184 24.03 0.82 24.31
C GLY A 184 24.38 1.92 25.31
N SER A 185 25.50 2.62 25.12
CA SER A 185 25.89 3.77 25.95
C SER A 185 24.94 4.95 25.72
N PHE A 186 24.53 5.19 24.47
CA PHE A 186 23.47 6.14 24.14
C PHE A 186 22.14 5.82 24.83
N ALA A 187 21.73 4.55 24.84
CA ALA A 187 20.52 4.13 25.55
C ALA A 187 20.60 4.38 27.07
N CYS A 188 21.79 4.27 27.68
CA CYS A 188 22.00 4.64 29.09
C CYS A 188 21.87 6.14 29.31
N ASP A 189 22.46 6.97 28.43
CA ASP A 189 22.36 8.44 28.51
C ASP A 189 20.90 8.90 28.38
N MET A 190 20.13 8.31 27.46
CA MET A 190 18.71 8.58 27.26
C MET A 190 17.82 8.18 28.45
N ASN A 191 18.30 7.29 29.30
CA ASN A 191 17.60 6.83 30.49
C ASN A 191 17.89 7.70 31.75
N ARG A 192 18.74 8.72 31.64
CA ARG A 192 19.05 9.63 32.75
C ARG A 192 17.88 10.54 33.10
N PRO A 193 17.74 10.98 34.37
CA PRO A 193 16.63 11.84 34.80
C PRO A 193 16.48 13.13 33.98
N GLU A 194 17.58 13.76 33.56
CA GLU A 194 17.52 14.99 32.76
C GLU A 194 16.88 14.73 31.39
N MET A 195 17.20 13.60 30.77
CA MET A 195 16.62 13.19 29.49
C MET A 195 15.16 12.74 29.63
N GLN A 196 14.80 12.14 30.76
CA GLN A 196 13.39 11.81 31.07
C GLN A 196 12.53 13.07 31.28
N GLU A 197 13.11 14.12 31.88
CA GLU A 197 12.41 15.41 32.00
C GLU A 197 12.28 16.12 30.65
N ARG A 198 13.35 16.12 29.83
CA ARG A 198 13.27 16.61 28.45
C ARG A 198 12.20 15.86 27.65
N ARG A 199 12.10 14.54 27.83
CA ARG A 199 11.02 13.72 27.24
C ARG A 199 9.64 14.23 27.57
N ARG A 200 9.40 14.54 28.84
CA ARG A 200 8.11 15.05 29.29
C ARG A 200 7.77 16.38 28.60
N GLN A 201 8.75 17.27 28.47
CA GLN A 201 8.60 18.58 27.82
C GLN A 201 8.34 18.46 26.32
N ASP A 202 9.08 17.60 25.62
CA ASP A 202 8.89 17.36 24.19
C ASP A 202 7.51 16.76 23.92
N ILE A 203 7.05 15.80 24.74
CA ILE A 203 5.68 15.26 24.61
C ILE A 203 4.62 16.36 24.83
N GLU A 204 4.81 17.24 25.81
CA GLU A 204 3.90 18.37 26.06
C GLU A 204 3.86 19.34 24.89
N TYR A 205 5.01 19.67 24.30
CA TYR A 205 5.12 20.48 23.10
C TYR A 205 4.28 19.89 21.95
N TRP A 206 4.48 18.61 21.64
CA TRP A 206 3.73 17.93 20.57
C TRP A 206 2.24 17.81 20.88
N CYS A 207 1.87 17.57 22.14
CA CYS A 207 0.47 17.54 22.57
C CYS A 207 -0.21 18.92 22.49
N GLU A 208 0.52 20.01 22.66
CA GLU A 208 -0.03 21.34 22.44
C GLU A 208 -0.18 21.61 20.94
N LYS A 209 0.86 21.30 20.16
CA LYS A 209 0.91 21.53 18.72
C LYS A 209 -0.17 20.78 17.94
N LEU A 210 -0.43 19.52 18.33
CA LEU A 210 -1.44 18.67 17.69
C LEU A 210 -2.84 18.88 18.28
N ARG A 211 -3.03 19.81 19.21
CA ARG A 211 -4.34 20.11 19.77
C ARG A 211 -5.16 20.86 18.71
N GLY A 212 -6.34 20.34 18.39
CA GLY A 212 -7.25 20.97 17.44
C GLY A 212 -6.86 20.79 15.97
N THR A 213 -5.77 20.06 15.67
CA THR A 213 -5.46 19.65 14.30
C THR A 213 -6.30 18.45 13.90
N ASP A 214 -6.90 18.48 12.72
CA ASP A 214 -7.49 17.29 12.11
C ASP A 214 -6.37 16.33 11.71
N LYS A 215 -6.28 15.19 12.40
CA LYS A 215 -5.26 14.16 12.13
C LYS A 215 -5.64 13.24 10.96
N PHE A 216 -6.87 13.37 10.48
CA PHE A 216 -7.41 12.66 9.33
C PHE A 216 -7.56 13.63 8.16
N LEU A 217 -6.78 13.40 7.12
CA LEU A 217 -6.91 14.01 5.82
C LEU A 217 -7.96 13.23 5.01
N ASP A 218 -9.06 13.89 4.67
CA ASP A 218 -10.10 13.36 3.77
C ASP A 218 -9.62 13.36 2.32
N MET A 219 -8.69 12.46 2.01
CA MET A 219 -8.23 12.24 0.65
C MET A 219 -9.34 11.61 -0.20
N PRO A 220 -9.44 11.96 -1.50
CA PRO A 220 -10.31 11.26 -2.43
C PRO A 220 -9.82 9.82 -2.57
N THR A 221 -10.53 8.89 -1.94
CA THR A 221 -10.22 7.45 -1.98
C THR A 221 -11.11 6.76 -3.01
N ASP A 222 -10.58 5.74 -3.66
CA ASP A 222 -11.26 4.95 -4.69
C ASP A 222 -12.21 3.91 -4.11
N TYR A 223 -11.90 3.45 -2.90
CA TYR A 223 -12.59 2.37 -2.23
C TYR A 223 -12.80 2.73 -0.76
N SER A 224 -13.91 2.27 -0.18
CA SER A 224 -14.16 2.39 1.26
C SER A 224 -13.06 1.69 2.05
N ARG A 225 -12.63 2.30 3.17
CA ARG A 225 -11.64 1.70 4.08
C ARG A 225 -12.18 0.38 4.64
N SER A 226 -11.57 -0.74 4.30
CA SER A 226 -11.89 -2.05 4.90
C SER A 226 -11.41 -2.14 6.36
N CYS A 227 -12.07 -2.99 7.14
CA CYS A 227 -11.70 -3.28 8.51
C CYS A 227 -10.36 -4.03 8.61
N ASP A 228 -10.00 -4.78 7.57
CA ASP A 228 -8.84 -5.66 7.53
C ASP A 228 -7.69 -5.03 6.75
N ARG A 229 -6.53 -4.90 7.40
CA ARG A 229 -5.26 -4.54 6.78
C ARG A 229 -4.49 -5.82 6.45
N GLU A 230 -4.83 -6.45 5.34
CA GLU A 230 -3.89 -7.36 4.67
C GLU A 230 -2.96 -6.54 3.76
N ASP A 231 -1.70 -6.97 3.65
CA ASP A 231 -0.62 -6.30 2.94
C ASP A 231 -0.95 -6.16 1.44
N VAL A 232 -1.45 -5.01 1.02
CA VAL A 232 -1.64 -4.70 -0.41
C VAL A 232 -1.18 -3.28 -0.70
N GLU A 233 0.03 -3.18 -1.22
CA GLU A 233 0.68 -1.93 -1.59
C GLU A 233 0.87 -1.85 -3.10
N GLY A 234 0.69 -0.66 -3.67
CA GLY A 234 1.27 -0.33 -4.96
C GLY A 234 2.32 0.77 -4.80
N THR A 235 3.23 0.87 -5.77
CA THR A 235 4.19 1.96 -5.85
C THR A 235 4.15 2.58 -7.24
N TYR A 236 4.09 3.90 -7.30
CA TYR A 236 4.27 4.66 -8.53
C TYR A 236 5.52 5.54 -8.40
N GLY A 237 6.35 5.57 -9.44
CA GLY A 237 7.59 6.34 -9.45
C GLY A 237 7.68 7.28 -10.64
N PHE A 238 8.25 8.46 -10.43
CA PHE A 238 8.60 9.41 -11.50
C PHE A 238 9.95 10.07 -11.22
N THR A 239 10.57 10.62 -12.26
CA THR A 239 11.90 11.24 -12.16
C THR A 239 11.83 12.72 -12.53
N ILE A 240 12.46 13.56 -11.72
CA ILE A 240 12.75 14.96 -12.03
C ILE A 240 14.17 15.03 -12.59
N GLY A 241 14.29 15.42 -13.86
CA GLY A 241 15.57 15.56 -14.54
C GLY A 241 16.42 16.72 -14.02
N GLU A 242 17.63 16.85 -14.58
CA GLU A 242 18.66 17.80 -14.15
C GLU A 242 18.18 19.26 -14.09
N GLU A 243 17.38 19.70 -15.07
CA GLU A 243 16.86 21.06 -15.10
C GLU A 243 15.93 21.34 -13.91
N GLY A 244 14.99 20.43 -13.64
CA GLY A 244 14.05 20.54 -12.52
C GLY A 244 14.77 20.46 -11.18
N TYR A 245 15.72 19.53 -11.05
CA TYR A 245 16.58 19.43 -9.87
C TYR A 245 17.31 20.74 -9.58
N ARG A 246 17.93 21.36 -10.60
CA ARG A 246 18.60 22.66 -10.45
C ARG A 246 17.64 23.76 -10.00
N LYS A 247 16.46 23.87 -10.62
CA LYS A 247 15.45 24.86 -10.22
C LYS A 247 14.99 24.68 -8.78
N ILE A 248 14.74 23.44 -8.33
CA ILE A 248 14.38 23.13 -6.94
C ILE A 248 15.53 23.47 -5.98
N SER A 249 16.76 23.07 -6.30
CA SER A 249 17.95 23.41 -5.49
C SER A 249 18.15 24.93 -5.38
N ASP A 250 18.01 25.65 -6.50
CA ASP A 250 18.21 27.10 -6.55
C ASP A 250 17.11 27.83 -5.76
N LYS A 251 15.86 27.34 -5.84
CA LYS A 251 14.75 27.82 -5.03
C LYS A 251 15.02 27.60 -3.54
N ALA A 252 15.45 26.40 -3.13
CA ALA A 252 15.80 26.11 -1.74
C ALA A 252 16.90 27.07 -1.22
N LYS A 253 17.97 27.27 -2.01
CA LYS A 253 19.05 28.22 -1.70
C LYS A 253 18.56 29.66 -1.60
N GLN A 254 17.73 30.11 -2.55
CA GLN A 254 17.16 31.46 -2.57
C GLN A 254 16.35 31.74 -1.31
N LEU A 255 15.51 30.79 -0.89
CA LEU A 255 14.67 30.88 0.30
C LEU A 255 15.41 30.57 1.60
N LYS A 256 16.70 30.22 1.53
CA LYS A 256 17.53 29.77 2.67
C LYS A 256 16.91 28.60 3.43
N CYS A 257 16.24 27.70 2.72
CA CYS A 257 15.70 26.46 3.23
C CYS A 257 16.40 25.25 2.57
N ASN A 258 15.95 24.03 2.86
CA ASN A 258 16.49 22.81 2.26
C ASN A 258 15.51 22.20 1.22
N MET A 259 15.97 21.21 0.45
CA MET A 259 15.14 20.55 -0.57
C MET A 259 13.90 19.88 0.03
N TYR A 260 14.01 19.30 1.22
CA TYR A 260 12.87 18.71 1.92
C TYR A 260 11.76 19.76 2.15
N ASN A 261 12.11 20.99 2.55
CA ASN A 261 11.12 22.06 2.74
C ASN A 261 10.37 22.38 1.45
N VAL A 262 11.08 22.54 0.33
CA VAL A 262 10.44 22.81 -0.96
C VAL A 262 9.53 21.65 -1.38
N LEU A 263 10.06 20.42 -1.34
CA LEU A 263 9.34 19.24 -1.80
C LEU A 263 8.10 18.93 -0.95
N SER A 264 8.24 18.93 0.37
CA SER A 264 7.15 18.60 1.30
C SER A 264 6.08 19.69 1.37
N SER A 265 6.44 20.98 1.30
CA SER A 265 5.46 22.08 1.28
C SER A 265 4.66 22.10 -0.02
N VAL A 266 5.26 21.83 -1.17
CA VAL A 266 4.48 21.72 -2.42
C VAL A 266 3.57 20.50 -2.38
N PHE A 267 4.05 19.38 -1.84
CA PHE A 267 3.23 18.18 -1.67
C PHE A 267 2.05 18.43 -0.72
N SER A 268 2.25 19.14 0.41
CA SER A 268 1.15 19.48 1.31
C SER A 268 0.11 20.38 0.65
N ILE A 269 0.51 21.30 -0.24
CA ILE A 269 -0.43 22.12 -1.04
C ILE A 269 -1.30 21.23 -1.93
N VAL A 270 -0.70 20.26 -2.63
CA VAL A 270 -1.43 19.30 -3.49
C VAL A 270 -2.45 18.53 -2.66
N MET A 271 -2.01 17.91 -1.56
CA MET A 271 -2.84 17.06 -0.72
C MET A 271 -4.00 17.82 -0.04
N THR A 272 -3.71 19.01 0.51
CA THR A 272 -4.76 19.87 1.11
C THR A 272 -5.68 20.48 0.06
N GLY A 273 -5.24 20.63 -1.19
CA GLY A 273 -6.09 21.10 -2.27
C GLY A 273 -7.05 20.05 -2.83
N MET A 274 -6.78 18.77 -2.55
CA MET A 274 -7.66 17.64 -2.84
C MET A 274 -8.55 17.27 -1.64
N SER A 275 -8.42 17.96 -0.51
CA SER A 275 -9.04 17.64 0.78
C SER A 275 -10.00 18.78 1.20
N SER A 276 -10.94 18.51 2.13
CA SER A 276 -11.79 19.58 2.72
C SER A 276 -11.06 20.38 3.77
N ARG A 277 -9.92 19.86 4.19
CA ARG A 277 -9.10 20.41 5.24
C ARG A 277 -7.98 21.20 4.62
N LYS A 278 -7.81 22.40 5.16
CA LYS A 278 -6.65 23.24 4.87
C LYS A 278 -5.45 22.87 5.75
N ASP A 279 -5.68 22.09 6.79
CA ASP A 279 -4.61 21.62 7.67
C ASP A 279 -4.30 20.15 7.39
N MET A 280 -3.02 19.80 7.40
CA MET A 280 -2.55 18.43 7.23
C MET A 280 -1.45 18.13 8.24
N VAL A 281 -1.52 16.94 8.86
CA VAL A 281 -0.42 16.37 9.62
C VAL A 281 0.31 15.36 8.75
N MET A 282 1.61 15.59 8.54
CA MET A 282 2.46 14.75 7.70
C MET A 282 3.66 14.28 8.51
N ALA A 283 3.95 12.98 8.46
CA ALA A 283 5.14 12.44 9.10
C ALA A 283 6.40 12.80 8.31
N MET A 284 7.38 13.34 9.02
CA MET A 284 8.75 13.48 8.54
C MET A 284 9.63 12.42 9.18
N THR A 285 10.46 11.75 8.39
CA THR A 285 11.55 10.92 8.95
C THR A 285 12.71 11.83 9.40
N SER A 286 12.95 11.93 10.70
CA SER A 286 14.11 12.60 11.29
C SER A 286 15.09 11.57 11.83
N PHE A 287 16.37 11.61 11.43
CA PHE A 287 17.37 10.69 11.95
C PHE A 287 17.97 11.10 13.30
N ASN A 288 17.71 12.31 13.79
CA ASN A 288 18.19 12.81 15.10
C ASN A 288 19.72 12.69 15.35
N ARG A 289 20.53 12.70 14.29
CA ARG A 289 21.99 12.46 14.33
C ARG A 289 22.84 13.72 14.31
N SER A 290 22.36 14.82 14.90
CA SER A 290 23.10 16.09 14.94
C SER A 290 24.29 16.09 15.90
N ASP A 291 24.31 15.19 16.88
CA ASP A 291 25.46 15.02 17.80
C ASP A 291 26.55 14.18 17.11
N GLU A 292 27.77 14.72 17.09
CA GLU A 292 28.95 14.10 16.50
C GLU A 292 29.20 12.69 17.08
N LYS A 293 28.91 12.46 18.38
CA LYS A 293 29.09 11.18 19.05
C LYS A 293 28.25 10.04 18.49
N ILE A 294 27.08 10.34 17.93
CA ILE A 294 26.15 9.34 17.37
C ILE A 294 26.11 9.36 15.84
N SER A 295 26.57 10.44 15.21
CA SER A 295 26.53 10.62 13.76
C SER A 295 27.19 9.48 12.97
N GLY A 296 28.25 8.88 13.54
CA GLY A 296 29.00 7.76 12.96
C GLY A 296 28.67 6.38 13.54
N LEU A 297 27.57 6.21 14.28
CA LEU A 297 27.19 4.92 14.87
C LEU A 297 26.12 4.20 14.05
N VAL A 298 26.12 2.86 14.12
CA VAL A 298 24.97 2.06 13.68
C VAL A 298 24.01 1.94 14.87
N GLY A 299 22.74 2.22 14.63
CA GLY A 299 21.71 2.30 15.66
C GLY A 299 20.41 2.86 15.11
N ASP A 300 19.29 2.59 15.80
CA ASP A 300 18.02 3.22 15.49
C ASP A 300 17.89 4.53 16.27
N PHE A 301 18.12 5.65 15.57
CA PHE A 301 17.96 7.00 16.11
C PHE A 301 16.80 7.74 15.44
N ALA A 302 16.15 7.10 14.46
CA ALA A 302 15.12 7.74 13.67
C ALA A 302 13.85 7.96 14.49
N ALA A 303 13.18 9.07 14.23
CA ALA A 303 11.86 9.38 14.73
C ALA A 303 11.00 9.87 13.57
N PHE A 304 9.71 9.58 13.64
CA PHE A 304 8.73 10.16 12.72
C PHE A 304 8.10 11.39 13.39
N LEU A 305 8.39 12.59 12.91
CA LEU A 305 7.86 13.83 13.50
C LEU A 305 6.55 14.23 12.81
N PRO A 306 5.45 14.49 13.56
CA PRO A 306 4.16 14.86 12.99
C PRO A 306 4.14 16.35 12.65
N LEU A 307 4.73 16.73 11.53
CA LEU A 307 4.77 18.12 11.08
C LEU A 307 3.37 18.58 10.67
N VAL A 308 2.98 19.77 11.14
CA VAL A 308 1.67 20.37 10.87
C VAL A 308 1.82 21.43 9.79
N TYR A 309 1.05 21.29 8.73
CA TYR A 309 1.02 22.17 7.57
C TYR A 309 -0.32 22.91 7.52
N HIS A 310 -0.28 24.24 7.57
CA HIS A 310 -1.47 25.10 7.59
C HIS A 310 -1.65 25.84 6.27
N ARG A 311 -2.47 25.32 5.37
CA ARG A 311 -2.72 25.96 4.06
C ARG A 311 -3.51 27.25 4.23
N ARG A 312 -2.97 28.32 3.65
CA ARG A 312 -3.64 29.62 3.45
C ARG A 312 -3.58 29.94 1.97
N ASP A 313 -4.71 30.22 1.32
CA ASP A 313 -4.70 30.39 -0.14
C ASP A 313 -4.08 31.73 -0.56
N GLU A 314 -4.06 32.70 0.36
CA GLU A 314 -3.62 34.07 0.16
C GLU A 314 -2.11 34.29 0.31
N ILE A 315 -1.38 33.36 0.96
CA ILE A 315 0.07 33.44 1.09
C ILE A 315 0.74 32.96 -0.21
N SER A 316 1.92 33.53 -0.53
CA SER A 316 2.72 33.01 -1.62
C SER A 316 3.34 31.66 -1.30
N ILE A 317 3.57 30.85 -2.33
CA ILE A 317 4.21 29.53 -2.19
C ILE A 317 5.59 29.68 -1.52
N ASP A 318 6.37 30.69 -1.93
CA ASP A 318 7.67 30.99 -1.34
C ASP A 318 7.55 31.34 0.16
N GLY A 319 6.56 32.18 0.52
CA GLY A 319 6.27 32.51 1.92
C GLY A 319 5.89 31.29 2.75
N TYR A 320 5.06 30.41 2.18
CA TYR A 320 4.64 29.16 2.83
C TYR A 320 5.80 28.18 3.03
N ILE A 321 6.70 28.03 2.05
CA ILE A 321 7.91 27.20 2.19
C ILE A 321 8.79 27.74 3.33
N VAL A 322 8.96 29.06 3.42
CA VAL A 322 9.77 29.71 4.48
C VAL A 322 9.14 29.52 5.86
N GLU A 323 7.83 29.72 5.99
CA GLU A 323 7.10 29.51 7.25
C GLU A 323 7.23 28.04 7.73
N ASN A 324 7.02 27.08 6.84
CA ASN A 324 7.16 25.66 7.17
C ASN A 324 8.61 25.29 7.51
N ALA A 325 9.61 25.90 6.87
CA ALA A 325 11.01 25.68 7.19
C ALA A 325 11.37 26.20 8.58
N GLN A 326 10.87 27.38 8.96
CA GLN A 326 11.06 27.94 10.30
C GLN A 326 10.39 27.06 11.36
N GLN A 327 9.14 26.65 11.11
CA GLN A 327 8.42 25.78 12.03
C GLN A 327 9.12 24.42 12.17
N MET A 328 9.57 23.81 11.08
CA MET A 328 10.31 22.56 11.10
C MET A 328 11.60 22.68 11.92
N GLN A 329 12.30 23.82 11.89
CA GLN A 329 13.50 24.03 12.69
C GLN A 329 13.19 24.01 14.19
N GLU A 330 12.09 24.61 14.62
CA GLU A 330 11.63 24.54 16.02
C GLU A 330 11.25 23.11 16.40
N ASP A 331 10.50 22.43 15.54
CA ASP A 331 10.02 21.06 15.72
C ASP A 331 11.16 20.07 15.91
N LEU A 332 12.25 20.21 15.14
CA LEU A 332 13.45 19.38 15.26
C LEU A 332 14.13 19.54 16.63
N GLY A 333 13.96 20.69 17.30
CA GLY A 333 14.42 20.89 18.68
C GLY A 333 13.74 19.96 19.71
N HIS A 334 12.55 19.49 19.36
CA HIS A 334 11.69 18.59 20.14
C HIS A 334 11.62 17.16 19.55
N GLY A 335 12.56 16.80 18.67
CA GLY A 335 12.54 15.55 17.91
C GLY A 335 13.09 14.32 18.64
N VAL A 336 13.47 14.44 19.92
CA VAL A 336 14.18 13.38 20.66
C VAL A 336 13.25 12.20 21.03
N PHE A 337 11.94 12.30 20.80
CA PHE A 337 10.97 11.32 21.31
C PHE A 337 9.84 10.95 20.34
N ILE A 338 9.15 9.87 20.72
CA ILE A 338 8.46 8.94 19.82
C ILE A 338 6.98 9.33 19.62
N PRO A 339 6.44 9.19 18.39
CA PRO A 339 5.00 9.23 18.09
C PRO A 339 4.11 8.45 19.06
N MET A 340 4.52 7.24 19.46
CA MET A 340 3.75 6.37 20.36
C MET A 340 3.52 7.00 21.74
N ASP A 341 4.47 7.77 22.27
CA ASP A 341 4.30 8.44 23.56
C ASP A 341 3.26 9.56 23.45
N ILE A 342 3.32 10.31 22.34
CA ILE A 342 2.34 11.32 22.00
C ILE A 342 0.97 10.65 21.83
N GLN A 343 0.89 9.59 21.02
CA GLN A 343 -0.31 8.79 20.78
C GLN A 343 -0.92 8.24 22.07
N SER A 344 -0.11 7.75 23.02
CA SER A 344 -0.62 7.22 24.30
C SER A 344 -1.36 8.27 25.15
N ARG A 345 -1.06 9.56 24.95
CA ARG A 345 -1.73 10.69 25.62
C ARG A 345 -2.96 11.20 24.88
N TYR A 346 -3.20 10.71 23.66
CA TYR A 346 -4.41 10.96 22.90
C TYR A 346 -5.24 9.66 22.81
N PRO A 347 -6.21 9.44 23.72
CA PRO A 347 -7.15 8.35 23.55
C PRO A 347 -8.00 8.63 22.32
N TYR A 348 -7.64 8.02 21.19
CA TYR A 348 -8.45 8.07 19.98
C TYR A 348 -9.60 7.08 20.12
N GLU A 349 -10.82 7.53 19.92
CA GLU A 349 -11.97 6.66 19.69
C GLU A 349 -11.79 6.04 18.30
N TYR A 350 -11.44 4.75 18.29
CA TYR A 350 -11.65 3.78 17.21
C TYR A 350 -11.74 4.30 15.77
N LEU A 351 -10.58 4.46 15.14
CA LEU A 351 -10.38 3.92 13.79
C LEU A 351 -9.24 2.92 13.91
N GLN A 352 -9.55 1.62 14.00
CA GLN A 352 -8.53 0.57 14.16
C GLN A 352 -7.49 0.55 13.02
N ASN A 353 -7.74 1.30 11.94
CA ASN A 353 -7.11 1.16 10.63
C ASN A 353 -6.44 2.45 10.12
N VAL A 354 -6.04 3.37 11.01
CA VAL A 354 -5.24 4.56 10.68
C VAL A 354 -4.10 4.69 11.68
N PHE A 355 -2.88 5.01 11.23
CA PHE A 355 -1.83 5.38 12.17
C PHE A 355 -2.23 6.71 12.84
N PRO A 356 -2.51 6.74 14.14
CA PRO A 356 -3.44 7.72 14.72
C PRO A 356 -2.90 9.15 14.85
N LEU A 357 -1.69 9.43 14.35
CA LEU A 357 -1.11 10.76 14.33
C LEU A 357 -1.01 11.37 12.93
N TYR A 358 -0.95 10.55 11.88
CA TYR A 358 -0.79 10.98 10.49
C TYR A 358 -1.12 9.82 9.56
N GLN A 359 -1.60 10.14 8.35
CA GLN A 359 -1.90 9.16 7.29
C GLN A 359 -0.86 9.12 6.18
N VAL A 360 -0.04 10.17 6.11
CA VAL A 360 0.90 10.41 5.03
C VAL A 360 2.29 10.64 5.61
N MET A 361 3.29 10.00 5.03
CA MET A 361 4.70 10.21 5.34
C MET A 361 5.43 10.81 4.14
N PHE A 362 6.37 11.72 4.41
CA PHE A 362 7.31 12.25 3.43
C PHE A 362 8.75 12.02 3.90
N ALA A 363 9.53 11.38 3.05
CA ALA A 363 10.95 11.10 3.25
C ALA A 363 11.78 11.73 2.13
N PHE A 364 12.91 12.32 2.49
CA PHE A 364 13.91 12.81 1.55
C PHE A 364 15.25 12.16 1.86
N HIS A 365 15.80 11.43 0.89
CA HIS A 365 17.12 10.83 0.99
C HIS A 365 18.09 11.65 0.14
N SER A 366 19.05 12.32 0.79
CA SER A 366 20.09 13.04 0.08
C SER A 366 21.03 12.07 -0.65
N SER A 367 21.67 12.55 -1.72
CA SER A 367 22.74 11.82 -2.42
C SER A 367 23.89 11.40 -1.48
N SER A 368 24.09 12.14 -0.40
CA SER A 368 25.10 11.87 0.64
C SER A 368 24.65 10.89 1.74
N MET A 369 23.37 10.51 1.80
CA MET A 369 22.82 9.64 2.85
C MET A 369 23.43 8.24 2.83
N HIS A 370 23.72 7.70 1.65
CA HIS A 370 24.49 6.45 1.48
C HIS A 370 26.01 6.65 1.60
N GLY A 371 26.41 7.77 2.21
CA GLY A 371 27.77 8.02 2.65
C GLY A 371 28.76 8.45 1.59
N GLY A 372 28.32 8.68 0.34
CA GLY A 372 29.21 9.06 -0.76
C GLY A 372 30.34 8.03 -0.95
N MET A 373 29.99 6.74 -0.91
CA MET A 373 30.95 5.64 -0.97
C MET A 373 31.91 5.82 -2.16
N ALA A 374 33.21 5.74 -1.89
CA ALA A 374 34.21 5.78 -2.95
C ALA A 374 33.96 4.61 -3.92
N HIS A 375 33.88 4.92 -5.21
CA HIS A 375 33.63 3.92 -6.25
C HIS A 375 34.79 2.92 -6.40
N GLU A 376 35.98 3.25 -5.91
CA GLU A 376 37.15 2.37 -5.90
C GLU A 376 38.04 2.65 -4.69
N VAL A 377 38.45 1.61 -3.97
CA VAL A 377 39.27 1.68 -2.75
C VAL A 377 40.23 0.50 -2.72
N GLY A 378 41.54 0.76 -2.67
CA GLY A 378 42.55 -0.31 -2.59
C GLY A 378 42.50 -1.30 -3.76
N GLY A 379 42.06 -0.87 -4.96
CA GLY A 379 41.85 -1.73 -6.13
C GLY A 379 40.53 -2.50 -6.14
N VAL A 380 39.67 -2.31 -5.12
CA VAL A 380 38.32 -2.88 -5.05
C VAL A 380 37.30 -1.86 -5.53
N LYS A 381 36.51 -2.18 -6.55
CA LYS A 381 35.40 -1.33 -6.99
C LYS A 381 34.15 -1.65 -6.19
N LEU A 382 33.47 -0.61 -5.74
CA LEU A 382 32.32 -0.73 -4.85
C LEU A 382 31.07 -0.13 -5.49
N SER A 383 29.94 -0.84 -5.39
CA SER A 383 28.62 -0.28 -5.67
C SER A 383 27.58 -0.78 -4.66
N ILE A 384 26.57 0.03 -4.40
CA ILE A 384 25.48 -0.28 -3.47
C ILE A 384 24.20 -0.40 -4.27
N GLU A 385 23.44 -1.45 -3.98
CA GLU A 385 22.07 -1.61 -4.47
C GLU A 385 21.13 -1.55 -3.26
N ASP A 386 20.23 -0.54 -3.26
CA ASP A 386 19.16 -0.41 -2.27
C ASP A 386 18.01 -1.37 -2.65
N TYR A 387 17.88 -2.46 -1.88
CA TYR A 387 16.85 -3.48 -2.12
C TYR A 387 15.52 -3.14 -1.41
N ASN A 388 15.49 -2.07 -0.60
CA ASN A 388 14.27 -1.65 0.11
C ASN A 388 13.20 -1.12 -0.85
N ILE A 389 13.59 -0.62 -2.03
CA ILE A 389 12.67 -0.06 -3.03
C ILE A 389 11.72 -1.14 -3.58
N ARG A 390 12.10 -2.42 -3.52
CA ARG A 390 11.30 -3.54 -4.02
C ARG A 390 10.27 -4.07 -3.01
N ASP A 391 10.35 -3.63 -1.76
CA ASP A 391 9.59 -4.21 -0.65
C ASP A 391 9.18 -3.15 0.38
N ILE A 392 8.68 -2.01 -0.12
CA ILE A 392 8.06 -0.97 0.73
C ILE A 392 6.73 -1.47 1.36
N GLY A 393 6.24 -2.62 0.85
CA GLY A 393 4.94 -3.30 0.98
C GLY A 393 4.28 -3.51 2.35
N ARG A 394 4.79 -2.96 3.45
CA ARG A 394 4.37 -3.33 4.82
C ARG A 394 4.00 -2.15 5.70
N ILE A 395 3.79 -0.98 5.12
CA ILE A 395 3.63 0.22 5.93
C ILE A 395 2.16 0.56 6.15
N LEU A 396 1.83 0.79 7.41
CA LEU A 396 0.51 1.10 7.94
C LEU A 396 0.01 2.52 7.61
N MET A 397 0.51 3.12 6.53
CA MET A 397 0.19 4.47 6.05
C MET A 397 -0.71 4.41 4.82
N ASP A 398 -1.45 5.48 4.57
CA ASP A 398 -2.26 5.59 3.34
C ASP A 398 -1.37 5.95 2.15
N LEU A 399 -0.41 6.87 2.36
CA LEU A 399 0.58 7.30 1.37
C LEU A 399 1.96 7.48 2.00
N ILE A 400 2.99 7.12 1.24
CA ILE A 400 4.39 7.34 1.59
C ILE A 400 5.10 7.90 0.37
N VAL A 401 5.57 9.12 0.50
CA VAL A 401 6.34 9.78 -0.55
C VAL A 401 7.80 9.75 -0.16
N ARG A 402 8.65 9.18 -1.02
CA ARG A 402 10.10 9.15 -0.88
C ARG A 402 10.73 9.86 -2.07
N ALA A 403 11.52 10.89 -1.81
CA ALA A 403 12.32 11.58 -2.81
C ALA A 403 13.81 11.30 -2.60
N ASP A 404 14.44 10.65 -3.58
CA ASP A 404 15.85 10.30 -3.58
C ASP A 404 16.64 11.25 -4.49
N ASP A 405 17.58 11.98 -3.91
CA ASP A 405 18.53 12.83 -4.61
C ASP A 405 19.66 11.98 -5.22
N THR A 406 19.77 12.02 -6.54
CA THR A 406 20.81 11.31 -7.31
C THR A 406 22.05 12.17 -7.57
N GLY A 407 22.07 13.42 -7.09
CA GLY A 407 23.11 14.41 -7.33
C GLY A 407 22.91 15.23 -8.61
N SER A 408 22.20 14.66 -9.60
CA SER A 408 21.86 15.32 -10.87
C SER A 408 20.36 15.24 -11.22
N GLY A 409 19.52 14.79 -10.29
CA GLY A 409 18.10 14.52 -10.48
C GLY A 409 17.43 14.10 -9.18
N LEU A 410 16.11 13.90 -9.22
CA LEU A 410 15.35 13.29 -8.12
C LEU A 410 14.56 12.12 -8.64
N ASN A 411 14.60 10.99 -7.94
CA ASN A 411 13.62 9.92 -8.12
C ASN A 411 12.58 10.03 -7.01
N VAL A 412 11.31 10.15 -7.37
CA VAL A 412 10.20 10.28 -6.41
C VAL A 412 9.34 9.03 -6.52
N TYR A 413 9.08 8.40 -5.39
CA TYR A 413 8.23 7.21 -5.25
C TYR A 413 7.05 7.53 -4.34
N ILE A 414 5.85 7.19 -4.78
CA ILE A 414 4.62 7.25 -3.98
C ILE A 414 4.14 5.81 -3.77
N SER A 415 4.32 5.32 -2.56
CA SER A 415 3.80 4.03 -2.12
C SER A 415 2.46 4.24 -1.44
N TYR A 416 1.48 3.39 -1.70
CA TYR A 416 0.11 3.64 -1.31
C TYR A 416 -0.64 2.38 -0.91
N ASN A 417 -1.62 2.56 -0.03
CA ASN A 417 -2.55 1.50 0.35
C ASN A 417 -3.54 1.23 -0.81
N SER A 418 -3.32 0.12 -1.52
CA SER A 418 -4.13 -0.23 -2.69
C SER A 418 -5.55 -0.71 -2.34
N LYS A 419 -5.86 -0.94 -1.06
CA LYS A 419 -7.23 -1.17 -0.59
C LYS A 419 -8.09 0.08 -0.62
N ILE A 420 -7.49 1.28 -0.72
CA ILE A 420 -8.20 2.56 -0.73
C ILE A 420 -7.87 3.44 -1.94
N PHE A 421 -6.80 3.12 -2.68
CA PHE A 421 -6.41 3.83 -3.90
C PHE A 421 -6.22 2.87 -5.07
N ALA A 422 -6.76 3.24 -6.22
CA ALA A 422 -6.45 2.63 -7.50
C ALA A 422 -5.09 3.15 -8.02
N PRO A 423 -4.33 2.34 -8.79
CA PRO A 423 -3.06 2.78 -9.39
C PRO A 423 -3.17 4.06 -10.21
N GLU A 424 -4.28 4.28 -10.91
CA GLU A 424 -4.55 5.46 -11.73
C GLU A 424 -4.64 6.73 -10.87
N THR A 425 -5.33 6.68 -9.73
CA THR A 425 -5.45 7.81 -8.80
C THR A 425 -4.08 8.26 -8.30
N ILE A 426 -3.19 7.31 -7.99
CA ILE A 426 -1.85 7.62 -7.49
C ILE A 426 -0.95 8.18 -8.60
N ARG A 427 -1.07 7.65 -9.82
CA ARG A 427 -0.42 8.26 -11.00
C ARG A 427 -0.85 9.72 -11.15
N ASN A 428 -2.14 10.01 -11.00
CA ASN A 428 -2.65 11.37 -11.13
C ASN A 428 -2.17 12.28 -9.99
N ILE A 429 -2.12 11.80 -8.74
CA ILE A 429 -1.47 12.53 -7.63
C ILE A 429 -0.01 12.87 -7.98
N ALA A 430 0.74 11.91 -8.53
CA ALA A 430 2.13 12.08 -8.89
C ALA A 430 2.32 13.12 -10.00
N ASP A 431 1.50 13.06 -11.06
CA ASP A 431 1.56 13.99 -12.19
C ASP A 431 1.23 15.42 -11.74
N ILE A 432 0.19 15.59 -10.91
CA ILE A 432 -0.17 16.88 -10.32
C ILE A 432 0.95 17.40 -9.43
N TYR A 433 1.56 16.53 -8.63
CA TYR A 433 2.67 16.93 -7.78
C TYR A 433 3.88 17.39 -8.59
N ALA A 434 4.21 16.70 -9.69
CA ALA A 434 5.28 17.11 -10.60
C ALA A 434 4.99 18.47 -11.25
N GLU A 435 3.76 18.70 -11.74
CA GLU A 435 3.34 19.98 -12.33
C GLU A 435 3.35 21.12 -11.30
N ALA A 436 2.85 20.85 -10.08
CA ALA A 436 2.85 21.80 -8.97
C ALA A 436 4.27 22.20 -8.58
N LEU A 437 5.20 21.24 -8.54
CA LEU A 437 6.62 21.51 -8.29
C LEU A 437 7.21 22.40 -9.37
N GLU A 438 6.97 22.11 -10.64
CA GLU A 438 7.48 22.92 -11.75
C GLU A 438 7.02 24.38 -11.65
N ARG A 439 5.72 24.59 -11.36
CA ARG A 439 5.14 25.93 -11.15
C ARG A 439 5.67 26.64 -9.91
N ALA A 440 5.82 25.92 -8.81
CA ALA A 440 6.36 26.48 -7.57
C ALA A 440 7.80 27.01 -7.75
N VAL A 441 8.60 26.36 -8.60
CA VAL A 441 10.01 26.72 -8.82
C VAL A 441 10.26 27.65 -10.01
N SER A 442 9.24 27.99 -10.81
CA SER A 442 9.39 28.85 -12.00
C SER A 442 9.56 30.34 -11.71
N GLY A 443 9.55 30.77 -10.44
CA GLY A 443 10.04 32.09 -10.03
C GLY A 443 9.01 33.22 -9.95
N SER A 444 7.71 32.93 -10.04
CA SER A 444 6.64 33.88 -9.72
C SER A 444 6.29 33.84 -8.23
N ASP A 445 6.01 34.99 -7.62
CA ASP A 445 5.43 35.13 -6.25
C ASP A 445 3.95 34.71 -6.25
N MET A 446 3.69 33.51 -6.77
CA MET A 446 2.36 32.93 -6.96
C MET A 446 1.76 32.60 -5.60
N LYS A 447 0.49 32.94 -5.42
CA LYS A 447 -0.27 32.55 -4.23
C LYS A 447 -0.67 31.09 -4.29
N ILE A 448 -0.81 30.44 -3.13
CA ILE A 448 -1.25 29.03 -3.08
C ILE A 448 -2.59 28.85 -3.79
N GLY A 449 -3.54 29.77 -3.61
CA GLY A 449 -4.85 29.71 -4.27
C GLY A 449 -4.82 29.90 -5.78
N GLU A 450 -3.72 30.44 -6.33
CA GLU A 450 -3.50 30.60 -7.77
C GLU A 450 -2.88 29.34 -8.39
N LEU A 451 -2.29 28.45 -7.57
CA LEU A 451 -1.72 27.20 -8.03
C LEU A 451 -2.84 26.26 -8.44
N THR A 452 -3.08 26.17 -9.74
CA THR A 452 -4.05 25.21 -10.27
C THR A 452 -3.44 23.81 -10.17
N LEU A 453 -4.08 22.91 -9.42
CA LEU A 453 -3.65 21.51 -9.23
C LEU A 453 -4.00 20.61 -10.43
N SER A 454 -4.44 21.21 -11.53
CA SER A 454 -4.38 20.68 -12.89
C SER A 454 -4.63 21.90 -13.78
N GLY A 455 -4.01 22.01 -14.95
CA GLY A 455 -4.36 23.08 -15.90
C GLY A 455 -5.80 23.04 -16.44
N ARG A 456 -6.68 22.19 -15.89
CA ARG A 456 -7.96 21.79 -16.45
C ARG A 456 -8.98 21.41 -15.37
N SER A 457 -9.15 22.27 -14.37
CA SER A 457 -10.25 22.16 -13.39
C SER A 457 -11.63 22.53 -13.97
N VAL A 458 -11.68 22.97 -15.22
CA VAL A 458 -12.88 23.04 -16.05
C VAL A 458 -12.44 22.65 -17.46
N GLY A 459 -12.77 21.45 -17.87
CA GLY A 459 -12.53 21.02 -19.24
C GLY A 459 -13.70 21.48 -20.10
N HIS A 460 -13.47 22.39 -21.04
CA HIS A 460 -14.25 22.35 -22.29
C HIS A 460 -13.89 21.02 -22.97
N VAL A 461 -14.70 19.99 -22.74
CA VAL A 461 -14.55 18.71 -23.43
C VAL A 461 -15.15 18.90 -24.82
N SER A 462 -14.31 19.02 -25.84
CA SER A 462 -14.78 19.06 -27.23
C SER A 462 -15.10 17.64 -27.70
N GLY A 463 -16.37 17.32 -27.92
CA GLY A 463 -16.82 16.01 -28.41
C GLY A 463 -18.29 15.76 -28.10
N GLU A 464 -18.83 14.65 -28.60
CA GLU A 464 -20.19 14.21 -28.23
C GLU A 464 -20.16 13.59 -26.82
N ILE A 465 -21.09 14.02 -25.96
CA ILE A 465 -21.31 13.41 -24.65
C ILE A 465 -21.79 11.96 -24.87
N PRO A 466 -21.16 10.93 -24.26
CA PRO A 466 -21.58 9.53 -24.40
C PRO A 466 -23.06 9.30 -24.09
N GLU A 467 -23.72 8.38 -24.81
CA GLU A 467 -25.09 7.96 -24.49
C GLU A 467 -25.18 7.46 -23.03
N GLY A 468 -26.12 8.01 -22.26
CA GLY A 468 -26.32 7.67 -20.83
C GLY A 468 -25.73 8.67 -19.81
N LEU A 469 -25.01 9.71 -20.26
CA LEU A 469 -24.56 10.83 -19.42
C LEU A 469 -25.48 12.06 -19.45
N ARG A 470 -26.52 12.01 -20.28
CA ARG A 470 -27.61 12.98 -20.24
C ARG A 470 -28.32 12.82 -18.89
N PRO A 471 -28.76 13.91 -18.24
CA PRO A 471 -29.63 13.78 -17.08
C PRO A 471 -30.70 12.74 -17.42
N ALA A 472 -30.80 11.69 -16.60
CA ALA A 472 -32.02 10.92 -16.57
C ALA A 472 -33.18 11.93 -16.50
N GLU A 473 -34.34 11.64 -17.08
CA GLU A 473 -35.54 12.45 -16.86
C GLU A 473 -35.90 12.44 -15.37
N THR A 474 -35.17 13.22 -14.59
CA THR A 474 -35.37 13.60 -13.21
C THR A 474 -35.70 15.07 -13.32
N ASP A 475 -36.99 15.36 -13.28
CA ASP A 475 -37.47 16.59 -12.70
C ASP A 475 -36.81 16.72 -11.31
N ILE A 476 -35.71 17.45 -11.23
CA ILE A 476 -35.38 18.25 -10.04
C ILE A 476 -35.48 19.72 -10.45
N ALA A 477 -36.67 20.07 -10.94
CA ALA A 477 -37.35 21.37 -10.89
C ALA A 477 -38.40 21.36 -12.00
N GLU A 478 -39.67 21.55 -11.62
CA GLU A 478 -40.75 21.82 -12.57
C GLU A 478 -40.31 22.91 -13.57
N SER A 479 -40.07 22.50 -14.82
CA SER A 479 -40.22 23.23 -16.08
C SER A 479 -39.07 23.01 -17.06
N GLY A 480 -39.20 21.94 -17.85
CA GLY A 480 -38.88 22.01 -19.28
C GLY A 480 -37.44 21.68 -19.69
N ARG A 481 -37.30 20.48 -20.27
CA ARG A 481 -36.37 20.03 -21.33
C ARG A 481 -35.26 21.01 -21.77
N LEU A 482 -34.05 20.49 -22.01
CA LEU A 482 -33.23 20.91 -23.16
C LEU A 482 -32.13 19.92 -23.59
N HIS A 483 -31.62 20.21 -24.80
CA HIS A 483 -30.47 19.68 -25.55
C HIS A 483 -29.41 20.79 -25.55
N THR A 484 -28.09 20.51 -25.62
CA THR A 484 -27.14 21.33 -26.42
C THR A 484 -25.72 20.75 -26.60
N ASP A 485 -25.09 21.18 -27.70
CA ASP A 485 -23.65 21.18 -27.98
C ASP A 485 -22.93 22.31 -27.19
N GLY A 486 -21.80 22.00 -26.54
CA GLY A 486 -20.89 23.00 -25.94
C GLY A 486 -20.94 23.18 -24.41
N ALA A 487 -21.34 22.16 -23.65
CA ALA A 487 -21.41 22.19 -22.18
C ALA A 487 -20.03 22.17 -21.48
N ASP A 488 -19.91 22.89 -20.36
CA ASP A 488 -18.78 22.76 -19.43
C ASP A 488 -19.01 21.56 -18.49
N ILE A 489 -17.97 20.76 -18.24
CA ILE A 489 -18.03 19.60 -17.33
C ILE A 489 -17.19 19.91 -16.11
N CYS A 490 -17.76 19.62 -14.94
CA CYS A 490 -17.06 19.65 -13.67
C CYS A 490 -17.27 18.31 -12.97
N LEU A 491 -16.23 17.83 -12.31
CA LEU A 491 -16.32 16.64 -11.48
C LEU A 491 -16.32 17.10 -10.04
N VAL A 492 -17.20 16.55 -9.20
CA VAL A 492 -17.27 16.93 -7.79
C VAL A 492 -17.17 15.72 -6.88
N ASP A 493 -16.62 15.90 -5.68
CA ASP A 493 -16.60 14.83 -4.68
C ASP A 493 -17.98 14.66 -4.00
N SER A 494 -18.06 13.77 -3.01
CA SER A 494 -19.27 13.52 -2.24
C SER A 494 -19.80 14.73 -1.46
N PHE A 495 -19.03 15.81 -1.38
CA PHE A 495 -19.41 17.06 -0.72
C PHE A 495 -19.70 18.19 -1.72
N GLY A 496 -19.77 17.87 -3.02
CA GLY A 496 -20.06 18.83 -4.08
C GLY A 496 -18.89 19.74 -4.45
N ARG A 497 -17.65 19.36 -4.12
CA ARG A 497 -16.46 20.19 -4.37
C ARG A 497 -15.74 19.71 -5.62
N PRO A 498 -15.27 20.62 -6.50
CA PRO A 498 -14.56 20.23 -7.71
C PRO A 498 -13.37 19.30 -7.43
N VAL A 499 -13.28 18.17 -8.11
CA VAL A 499 -12.12 17.27 -8.08
C VAL A 499 -11.19 17.56 -9.27
N PRO A 500 -9.87 17.43 -9.11
CA PRO A 500 -8.94 17.65 -10.22
C PRO A 500 -9.12 16.64 -11.35
N ALA A 501 -8.67 17.00 -12.56
CA ALA A 501 -8.53 16.02 -13.63
C ALA A 501 -7.68 14.82 -13.17
N GLY A 502 -8.06 13.61 -13.56
CA GLY A 502 -7.50 12.35 -13.08
C GLY A 502 -8.19 11.78 -11.84
N PHE A 503 -9.02 12.54 -11.14
CA PHE A 503 -9.72 12.05 -9.96
C PHE A 503 -11.15 11.68 -10.31
N TYR A 504 -11.62 10.58 -9.73
CA TYR A 504 -13.02 10.23 -9.81
C TYR A 504 -13.85 11.23 -9.02
N GLY A 505 -14.85 11.80 -9.68
CA GLY A 505 -15.88 12.62 -9.08
C GLY A 505 -17.22 12.32 -9.69
N ARG A 506 -18.27 12.71 -8.98
CA ARG A 506 -19.63 12.83 -9.50
C ARG A 506 -19.60 13.82 -10.66
N VAL A 507 -20.12 13.41 -11.80
CA VAL A 507 -20.09 14.24 -13.00
C VAL A 507 -21.24 15.24 -12.92
N ILE A 508 -20.90 16.52 -12.93
CA ILE A 508 -21.84 17.63 -13.10
C ILE A 508 -21.62 18.31 -14.45
N VAL A 509 -22.70 18.71 -15.10
CA VAL A 509 -22.69 19.32 -16.44
C VAL A 509 -23.37 20.68 -16.40
N ASP A 510 -22.78 21.70 -17.03
CA ASP A 510 -23.39 23.01 -17.23
C ASP A 510 -24.24 23.01 -18.50
N GLU A 511 -25.51 23.37 -18.36
CA GLU A 511 -26.40 23.66 -19.48
C GLU A 511 -26.98 25.08 -19.32
N ASN A 512 -26.53 26.00 -20.19
CA ASN A 512 -26.97 27.41 -20.22
C ASN A 512 -26.76 28.20 -18.91
N GLY A 513 -25.69 27.91 -18.17
CA GLY A 513 -25.33 28.58 -16.92
C GLY A 513 -25.96 27.94 -15.67
N ALA A 514 -26.53 26.75 -15.80
CA ALA A 514 -27.08 25.95 -14.71
C ALA A 514 -26.38 24.59 -14.66
N TRP A 515 -25.88 24.22 -13.48
CA TRP A 515 -25.14 22.98 -13.25
C TRP A 515 -26.06 21.87 -12.77
N TYR A 516 -25.95 20.68 -13.38
CA TYR A 516 -26.77 19.51 -13.09
C TYR A 516 -25.91 18.30 -12.77
N GLU A 517 -26.31 17.54 -11.76
CA GLU A 517 -25.69 16.27 -11.39
C GLU A 517 -26.22 15.14 -12.28
N THR A 518 -25.32 14.39 -12.90
CA THR A 518 -25.68 13.34 -13.86
C THR A 518 -26.00 12.00 -13.19
N GLY A 519 -25.63 11.83 -11.92
CA GLY A 519 -25.71 10.54 -11.23
C GLY A 519 -24.58 9.56 -11.53
N LYS A 520 -23.69 9.94 -12.46
CA LYS A 520 -22.55 9.15 -12.92
C LYS A 520 -21.29 9.57 -12.18
N THR A 521 -20.36 8.63 -12.01
CA THR A 521 -19.02 8.90 -11.46
C THR A 521 -17.99 8.68 -12.56
N GLY A 522 -17.05 9.61 -12.71
CA GLY A 522 -16.03 9.55 -13.74
C GLY A 522 -14.81 10.41 -13.42
N TYR A 523 -13.79 10.33 -14.26
CA TYR A 523 -12.60 11.18 -14.17
C TYR A 523 -12.26 11.78 -15.53
N ILE A 524 -11.56 12.91 -15.55
CA ILE A 524 -11.03 13.50 -16.79
C ILE A 524 -9.62 12.94 -17.00
N ASN A 525 -9.37 12.24 -18.11
CA ASN A 525 -8.05 11.68 -18.39
C ASN A 525 -7.05 12.74 -18.90
N SER A 526 -5.78 12.34 -19.09
CA SER A 526 -4.71 13.23 -19.60
C SER A 526 -5.00 13.81 -21.00
N GLU A 527 -5.80 13.10 -21.80
CA GLU A 527 -6.27 13.52 -23.13
C GLU A 527 -7.50 14.41 -23.09
N ASN A 528 -7.91 14.88 -21.89
CA ASN A 528 -9.07 15.75 -21.71
C ASN A 528 -10.43 15.13 -21.97
N SER A 529 -10.51 13.80 -21.96
CA SER A 529 -11.75 13.07 -22.16
C SER A 529 -12.32 12.62 -20.82
N LEU A 530 -13.63 12.79 -20.66
CA LEU A 530 -14.38 12.23 -19.53
C LEU A 530 -14.47 10.71 -19.69
N VAL A 531 -14.01 9.97 -18.67
CA VAL A 531 -14.10 8.51 -18.59
C VAL A 531 -15.07 8.16 -17.46
N ILE A 532 -16.17 7.47 -17.78
CA ILE A 532 -17.18 7.04 -16.81
C ILE A 532 -16.84 5.69 -16.22
N SER A 533 -17.00 5.57 -14.90
CA SER A 533 -16.92 4.31 -14.19
C SER A 533 -18.31 3.84 -13.80
N GLU A 534 -18.87 2.94 -14.62
CA GLU A 534 -20.21 2.37 -14.39
C GLU A 534 -20.34 1.70 -13.00
N SER A 535 -19.29 1.01 -12.55
CA SER A 535 -19.25 0.38 -11.21
C SER A 535 -19.32 1.38 -10.03
N ARG A 536 -19.06 2.68 -10.29
CA ARG A 536 -19.04 3.75 -9.27
C ARG A 536 -20.18 4.74 -9.42
N THR A 537 -21.03 4.56 -10.42
CA THR A 537 -22.27 5.31 -10.60
C THR A 537 -23.20 5.06 -9.42
N TYR A 538 -23.88 6.09 -8.92
CA TYR A 538 -24.73 6.02 -7.72
C TYR A 538 -26.22 6.28 -8.02
N LEU A 539 -26.58 6.80 -9.19
CA LEU A 539 -27.96 6.82 -9.66
C LEU A 539 -28.15 5.87 -10.83
N MET A 540 -29.18 5.03 -10.75
CA MET A 540 -29.56 4.12 -11.82
C MET A 540 -31.04 4.31 -12.18
N LYS A 541 -31.38 4.39 -13.47
CA LYS A 541 -32.78 4.44 -13.93
C LYS A 541 -33.19 3.08 -14.50
N LYS A 542 -34.28 2.52 -13.98
CA LYS A 542 -34.88 1.26 -14.47
C LYS A 542 -36.39 1.31 -14.34
N GLY A 543 -37.11 0.89 -15.39
CA GLY A 543 -38.58 0.82 -15.38
C GLY A 543 -39.31 2.14 -15.09
N GLY A 544 -38.68 3.29 -15.38
CA GLY A 544 -39.22 4.62 -15.05
C GLY A 544 -38.99 5.07 -13.60
N ARG A 545 -38.32 4.26 -12.78
CA ARG A 545 -37.86 4.61 -11.43
C ARG A 545 -36.38 4.97 -11.43
N VAL A 546 -35.98 5.85 -10.52
CA VAL A 546 -34.57 6.16 -10.22
C VAL A 546 -34.23 5.54 -8.88
N TYR A 547 -33.15 4.79 -8.87
CA TYR A 547 -32.58 4.12 -7.70
C TYR A 547 -31.34 4.92 -7.29
N ASP A 548 -31.38 5.48 -6.09
CA ASP A 548 -30.18 5.97 -5.40
C ASP A 548 -29.51 4.80 -4.72
N LEU A 549 -28.39 4.38 -5.29
CA LEU A 549 -27.65 3.21 -4.82
C LEU A 549 -26.99 3.47 -3.47
N ASP A 550 -26.69 4.72 -3.12
CA ASP A 550 -26.11 5.07 -1.83
C ASP A 550 -27.18 5.01 -0.73
N GLU A 551 -28.37 5.58 -0.97
CA GLU A 551 -29.51 5.47 -0.02
C GLU A 551 -29.93 4.02 0.19
N LEU A 552 -29.98 3.23 -0.89
CA LEU A 552 -30.34 1.82 -0.79
C LEU A 552 -29.29 1.01 -0.04
N ARG A 553 -28.00 1.29 -0.23
CA ARG A 553 -26.92 0.66 0.56
C ARG A 553 -27.07 1.01 2.04
N GLU A 554 -27.33 2.27 2.39
CA GLU A 554 -27.49 2.71 3.77
C GLU A 554 -28.70 2.03 4.43
N MET A 555 -29.84 2.00 3.75
CA MET A 555 -31.05 1.30 4.20
C MET A 555 -30.78 -0.19 4.45
N LEU A 556 -30.15 -0.88 3.48
CA LEU A 556 -29.84 -2.31 3.59
C LEU A 556 -28.86 -2.59 4.73
N SER A 557 -27.81 -1.78 4.86
CA SER A 557 -26.81 -1.90 5.93
C SER A 557 -27.43 -1.65 7.32
N GLY A 558 -28.37 -0.72 7.41
CA GLY A 558 -29.09 -0.44 8.66
C GLY A 558 -30.04 -1.57 9.08
N GLN A 559 -30.70 -2.21 8.11
CA GLN A 559 -31.63 -3.30 8.38
C GLN A 559 -30.93 -4.64 8.62
N TYR A 560 -29.75 -4.83 8.02
CA TYR A 560 -28.95 -6.05 8.13
C TYR A 560 -27.49 -5.72 8.51
N PRO A 561 -27.23 -5.27 9.75
CA PRO A 561 -25.90 -4.83 10.17
C PRO A 561 -24.86 -5.95 10.25
N ASP A 562 -25.31 -7.21 10.29
CA ASP A 562 -24.46 -8.40 10.34
C ASP A 562 -24.17 -8.99 8.95
N ALA A 563 -24.65 -8.34 7.87
CA ALA A 563 -24.38 -8.73 6.49
C ALA A 563 -23.57 -7.63 5.80
N ASP A 564 -22.51 -7.98 5.08
CA ASP A 564 -21.81 -7.04 4.20
C ASP A 564 -22.59 -6.97 2.88
N VAL A 565 -22.91 -5.75 2.42
CA VAL A 565 -23.84 -5.54 1.30
C VAL A 565 -23.20 -4.63 0.25
N SER A 566 -23.22 -5.08 -1.00
CA SER A 566 -22.76 -4.31 -2.15
C SER A 566 -23.87 -4.20 -3.19
N LEU A 567 -24.26 -2.96 -3.50
CA LEU A 567 -25.18 -2.65 -4.58
C LEU A 567 -24.42 -2.00 -5.74
N SER A 568 -24.69 -2.36 -6.98
CA SER A 568 -23.97 -1.82 -8.14
C SER A 568 -24.82 -1.83 -9.41
N ALA A 569 -24.44 -1.03 -10.40
CA ALA A 569 -25.06 -1.03 -11.73
C ALA A 569 -24.09 -1.63 -12.76
N TYR A 570 -24.55 -2.58 -13.56
CA TYR A 570 -23.80 -3.19 -14.66
C TYR A 570 -24.67 -3.26 -15.91
N GLY A 571 -24.28 -2.61 -17.00
CA GLY A 571 -25.06 -2.63 -18.25
C GLY A 571 -26.48 -2.03 -18.14
N GLY A 572 -26.77 -1.27 -17.08
CA GLY A 572 -28.14 -0.82 -16.77
C GLY A 572 -28.96 -1.82 -15.95
N ARG A 573 -28.33 -2.85 -15.39
CA ARG A 573 -28.92 -3.78 -14.42
C ARG A 573 -28.49 -3.49 -13.00
N LEU A 574 -29.43 -3.68 -12.08
CA LEU A 574 -29.23 -3.50 -10.65
C LEU A 574 -28.74 -4.83 -10.06
N VAL A 575 -27.52 -4.82 -9.55
CA VAL A 575 -26.86 -6.00 -8.99
C VAL A 575 -26.71 -5.82 -7.49
N LEU A 576 -27.33 -6.72 -6.74
CA LEU A 576 -27.19 -6.84 -5.30
C LEU A 576 -26.29 -8.04 -4.97
N MET A 577 -25.19 -7.78 -4.29
CA MET A 577 -24.33 -8.79 -3.69
C MET A 577 -24.38 -8.63 -2.17
N TYR A 578 -24.35 -9.74 -1.44
CA TYR A 578 -24.21 -9.70 0.01
C TYR A 578 -23.44 -10.91 0.53
N ASP A 579 -22.86 -10.76 1.71
CA ASP A 579 -22.21 -11.81 2.49
C ASP A 579 -22.83 -11.83 3.90
N GLY A 580 -23.43 -12.95 4.31
CA GLY A 580 -24.05 -13.07 5.63
C GLY A 580 -25.08 -14.18 5.78
N ALA A 581 -25.81 -14.20 6.90
CA ALA A 581 -26.75 -15.27 7.21
C ALA A 581 -27.89 -15.38 6.17
N LYS A 582 -28.25 -16.61 5.76
CA LYS A 582 -29.32 -16.93 4.79
C LYS A 582 -30.68 -16.22 5.03
N ALA A 583 -31.01 -15.89 6.29
CA ALA A 583 -32.21 -15.12 6.64
C ALA A 583 -32.18 -13.65 6.16
N ALA A 584 -30.98 -13.05 6.06
CA ALA A 584 -30.77 -11.76 5.41
C ALA A 584 -31.03 -11.86 3.91
N GLY A 585 -30.63 -12.97 3.28
CA GLY A 585 -30.84 -13.22 1.85
C GLY A 585 -32.30 -13.22 1.40
N ASP A 586 -33.17 -13.96 2.08
CA ASP A 586 -34.60 -13.99 1.75
C ASP A 586 -35.27 -12.63 2.00
N GLY A 587 -34.86 -11.93 3.07
CA GLY A 587 -35.34 -10.59 3.40
C GLY A 587 -34.86 -9.51 2.42
N MET A 588 -33.61 -9.59 1.95
CA MET A 588 -33.02 -8.68 0.97
C MET A 588 -33.61 -8.90 -0.42
N ARG A 589 -33.83 -10.16 -0.83
CA ARG A 589 -34.55 -10.48 -2.07
C ARG A 589 -35.98 -9.92 -2.06
N ALA A 590 -36.65 -9.97 -0.91
CA ALA A 590 -37.98 -9.38 -0.75
C ALA A 590 -37.96 -7.84 -0.69
N LEU A 591 -36.88 -7.24 -0.19
CA LEU A 591 -36.72 -5.77 -0.14
C LEU A 591 -36.33 -5.17 -1.48
N MET A 592 -35.61 -5.94 -2.30
CA MET A 592 -35.05 -5.55 -3.59
C MET A 592 -35.65 -6.40 -4.72
N GLU A 593 -36.99 -6.53 -4.77
CA GLU A 593 -37.70 -7.22 -5.87
C GLU A 593 -37.31 -6.70 -7.26
N ASP A 594 -36.88 -5.44 -7.34
CA ASP A 594 -36.46 -4.78 -8.57
C ASP A 594 -35.00 -5.11 -8.99
N ALA A 595 -34.22 -5.85 -8.19
CA ALA A 595 -32.85 -6.25 -8.54
C ALA A 595 -32.85 -7.30 -9.67
N ASP A 596 -32.00 -7.12 -10.67
CA ASP A 596 -31.86 -8.05 -11.80
C ASP A 596 -31.05 -9.28 -11.43
N ILE A 597 -30.01 -9.06 -10.63
CA ILE A 597 -29.05 -10.08 -10.22
C ILE A 597 -28.91 -9.95 -8.70
N VAL A 598 -29.17 -11.05 -7.99
CA VAL A 598 -28.98 -11.15 -6.55
C VAL A 598 -28.02 -12.29 -6.25
N MET A 599 -26.90 -11.98 -5.61
CA MET A 599 -25.85 -12.94 -5.26
C MET A 599 -25.56 -12.94 -3.77
N ASP A 600 -25.55 -14.13 -3.18
CA ASP A 600 -24.98 -14.46 -1.88
C ASP A 600 -23.53 -14.92 -2.11
N THR A 601 -22.55 -14.12 -1.70
CA THR A 601 -21.15 -14.37 -2.00
C THR A 601 -20.24 -13.86 -0.89
N GLU A 602 -19.49 -14.79 -0.26
CA GLU A 602 -18.51 -14.50 0.80
C GLU A 602 -17.31 -13.63 0.34
N ARG A 603 -17.20 -13.35 -0.97
CA ARG A 603 -16.05 -12.65 -1.55
C ARG A 603 -16.49 -11.62 -2.58
N MET A 604 -17.16 -10.60 -2.07
CA MET A 604 -17.55 -9.43 -2.84
C MET A 604 -16.34 -8.73 -3.46
N ARG A 605 -16.53 -8.16 -4.65
CA ARG A 605 -15.55 -7.29 -5.34
C ARG A 605 -14.24 -7.94 -5.78
N GLN A 606 -14.12 -9.27 -5.72
CA GLN A 606 -13.03 -9.96 -6.41
C GLN A 606 -13.19 -9.85 -7.93
N LYS A 607 -12.06 -9.79 -8.65
CA LYS A 607 -12.05 -9.68 -10.11
C LYS A 607 -12.95 -10.73 -10.78
N ASN A 608 -12.85 -11.99 -10.37
CA ASN A 608 -13.65 -13.08 -10.94
C ASN A 608 -15.16 -12.89 -10.71
N THR A 609 -15.55 -12.40 -9.52
CA THR A 609 -16.94 -12.08 -9.18
C THR A 609 -17.45 -10.93 -10.06
N ILE A 610 -16.64 -9.90 -10.28
CA ILE A 610 -16.96 -8.76 -11.15
C ILE A 610 -17.11 -9.20 -12.61
N ASP A 611 -16.16 -10.00 -13.11
CA ASP A 611 -16.18 -10.52 -14.48
C ASP A 611 -17.40 -11.42 -14.71
N PHE A 612 -17.75 -12.26 -13.73
CA PHE A 612 -18.95 -13.09 -13.76
C PHE A 612 -20.24 -12.25 -13.81
N VAL A 613 -20.40 -11.27 -12.92
CA VAL A 613 -21.56 -10.38 -12.89
C VAL A 613 -21.69 -9.60 -14.20
N SER A 614 -20.57 -9.10 -14.73
CA SER A 614 -20.52 -8.37 -16.00
C SER A 614 -20.96 -9.26 -17.17
N ALA A 615 -20.46 -10.50 -17.23
CA ALA A 615 -20.83 -11.47 -18.25
C ALA A 615 -22.31 -11.86 -18.16
N ALA A 616 -22.83 -12.11 -16.96
CA ALA A 616 -24.23 -12.44 -16.72
C ALA A 616 -25.15 -11.27 -17.13
N ALA A 617 -24.84 -10.04 -16.71
CA ALA A 617 -25.61 -8.85 -17.06
C ALA A 617 -25.68 -8.64 -18.58
N LYS A 618 -24.54 -8.77 -19.27
CA LYS A 618 -24.46 -8.65 -20.73
C LYS A 618 -25.27 -9.72 -21.46
N ALA A 619 -25.16 -10.98 -21.04
CA ALA A 619 -25.91 -12.08 -21.64
C ALA A 619 -27.43 -11.88 -21.46
N MET A 620 -27.85 -11.40 -20.29
CA MET A 620 -29.25 -11.06 -20.03
C MET A 620 -29.73 -9.91 -20.95
N ASP A 621 -28.94 -8.86 -21.15
CA ASP A 621 -29.28 -7.73 -22.04
C ASP A 621 -29.45 -8.17 -23.50
N GLU A 622 -28.55 -9.01 -24.00
CA GLU A 622 -28.61 -9.56 -25.35
C GLU A 622 -29.85 -10.46 -25.54
N LEU A 623 -30.22 -11.26 -24.54
CA LEU A 623 -31.42 -12.10 -24.57
C LEU A 623 -32.70 -11.26 -24.51
N GLU A 624 -32.76 -10.23 -23.68
CA GLU A 624 -33.91 -9.32 -23.62
C GLU A 624 -34.12 -8.57 -24.94
N ALA A 625 -33.03 -8.23 -25.65
CA ALA A 625 -33.11 -7.60 -26.97
C ALA A 625 -33.82 -8.49 -28.02
N THR A 626 -33.89 -9.82 -27.80
CA THR A 626 -34.67 -10.75 -28.64
C THR A 626 -36.18 -10.75 -28.33
N GLY A 627 -36.62 -9.97 -27.33
CA GLY A 627 -38.02 -9.92 -26.87
C GLY A 627 -38.36 -10.97 -25.81
N CYS A 628 -37.35 -11.57 -25.17
CA CYS A 628 -37.53 -12.45 -24.02
C CYS A 628 -37.58 -11.67 -22.70
N SER A 629 -38.17 -12.28 -21.68
CA SER A 629 -38.01 -11.86 -20.30
C SER A 629 -37.01 -12.80 -19.62
N VAL A 630 -35.99 -12.23 -18.98
CA VAL A 630 -34.92 -13.00 -18.33
C VAL A 630 -34.80 -12.67 -16.85
N ARG A 631 -34.39 -13.64 -16.05
CA ARG A 631 -34.05 -13.46 -14.63
C ARG A 631 -32.84 -14.29 -14.28
N PHE A 632 -32.05 -13.85 -13.31
CA PHE A 632 -30.89 -14.59 -12.83
C PHE A 632 -31.16 -15.31 -11.51
N GLU A 633 -30.86 -16.60 -11.44
CA GLU A 633 -30.90 -17.39 -10.21
C GLU A 633 -29.52 -17.95 -9.89
N GLN A 634 -28.91 -17.48 -8.81
CA GLN A 634 -27.65 -18.04 -8.34
C GLN A 634 -27.85 -19.49 -7.87
N ARG A 635 -26.90 -20.37 -8.25
CA ARG A 635 -26.84 -21.75 -7.74
C ARG A 635 -25.80 -21.88 -6.62
N GLU A 636 -24.56 -21.51 -6.89
CA GLU A 636 -23.43 -21.58 -5.98
C GLU A 636 -22.56 -20.31 -6.10
N TYR A 637 -21.40 -20.29 -5.43
CA TYR A 637 -20.45 -19.19 -5.52
C TYR A 637 -20.02 -18.95 -6.98
N ASN A 638 -20.25 -17.73 -7.48
CA ASN A 638 -20.00 -17.32 -8.87
C ASN A 638 -20.60 -18.25 -9.95
N SER A 639 -21.73 -18.90 -9.67
CA SER A 639 -22.49 -19.68 -10.66
C SER A 639 -23.98 -19.43 -10.57
N GLY A 640 -24.68 -19.51 -11.70
CA GLY A 640 -26.11 -19.28 -11.74
C GLY A 640 -26.75 -19.53 -13.09
N ASP A 641 -28.08 -19.54 -13.09
CA ASP A 641 -28.94 -19.73 -14.25
C ASP A 641 -29.55 -18.41 -14.70
N ILE A 642 -29.41 -18.09 -15.99
CA ILE A 642 -30.29 -17.16 -16.68
C ILE A 642 -31.53 -17.95 -17.10
N ILE A 643 -32.65 -17.63 -16.47
CA ILE A 643 -33.96 -18.21 -16.78
C ILE A 643 -34.65 -17.30 -17.79
N ILE A 644 -34.98 -17.87 -18.94
CA ILE A 644 -35.55 -17.22 -20.11
C ILE A 644 -37.02 -17.64 -20.20
N SER A 645 -37.90 -16.65 -20.34
CA SER A 645 -39.34 -16.85 -20.54
C SER A 645 -39.83 -16.01 -21.73
N GLY A 646 -40.81 -16.55 -22.48
CA GLY A 646 -41.37 -15.90 -23.66
C GLY A 646 -41.06 -16.64 -24.98
N THR A 647 -41.46 -16.04 -26.11
CA THR A 647 -41.41 -16.67 -27.45
C THR A 647 -40.32 -16.10 -28.38
N GLY A 648 -39.42 -15.26 -27.86
CA GLY A 648 -38.50 -14.44 -28.67
C GLY A 648 -37.15 -15.10 -29.02
N ALA A 649 -36.58 -15.91 -28.13
CA ALA A 649 -35.27 -16.53 -28.30
C ALA A 649 -35.40 -17.99 -28.74
N ASP A 650 -34.74 -18.35 -29.83
CA ASP A 650 -34.56 -19.74 -30.24
C ASP A 650 -33.29 -20.34 -29.63
N GLU A 651 -33.16 -21.68 -29.72
CA GLU A 651 -32.03 -22.41 -29.15
C GLU A 651 -30.67 -21.98 -29.74
N ALA A 652 -30.63 -21.53 -31.00
CA ALA A 652 -29.38 -21.13 -31.65
C ALA A 652 -28.86 -19.80 -31.10
N ALA A 653 -29.75 -18.80 -30.97
CA ALA A 653 -29.39 -17.51 -30.38
C ALA A 653 -28.90 -17.64 -28.93
N ILE A 654 -29.51 -18.54 -28.15
CA ILE A 654 -29.09 -18.79 -26.76
C ILE A 654 -27.71 -19.45 -26.73
N ARG A 655 -27.41 -20.37 -27.65
CA ARG A 655 -26.07 -20.99 -27.77
C ARG A 655 -25.00 -19.97 -28.15
N ASP A 656 -25.27 -19.08 -29.09
CA ASP A 656 -24.33 -18.03 -29.51
C ASP A 656 -24.00 -17.08 -28.33
N ILE A 657 -25.02 -16.67 -27.55
CA ILE A 657 -24.85 -15.83 -26.36
C ILE A 657 -24.09 -16.58 -25.27
N ALA A 658 -24.39 -17.87 -25.06
CA ALA A 658 -23.68 -18.72 -24.11
C ALA A 658 -22.18 -18.85 -24.45
N GLU A 659 -21.84 -19.07 -25.72
CA GLU A 659 -20.45 -19.14 -26.19
C GLU A 659 -19.70 -17.82 -25.99
N TYR A 660 -20.36 -16.68 -26.20
CA TYR A 660 -19.75 -15.36 -26.11
C TYR A 660 -19.59 -14.82 -24.68
N SER A 661 -20.39 -15.31 -23.73
CA SER A 661 -20.34 -14.89 -22.32
C SER A 661 -18.99 -15.18 -21.63
N GLY A 662 -18.19 -16.10 -22.18
CA GLY A 662 -16.81 -16.38 -21.73
C GLY A 662 -16.71 -17.09 -20.38
N THR A 663 -17.82 -17.34 -19.68
CA THR A 663 -17.85 -18.00 -18.36
C THR A 663 -18.51 -19.37 -18.43
N GLU A 664 -17.82 -20.39 -17.93
CA GLU A 664 -18.37 -21.76 -17.87
C GLU A 664 -19.39 -21.94 -16.73
N LYS A 665 -19.53 -20.91 -15.88
CA LYS A 665 -20.35 -20.93 -14.67
C LYS A 665 -21.74 -20.35 -14.87
N LEU A 666 -22.07 -19.91 -16.09
CA LEU A 666 -23.37 -19.37 -16.46
C LEU A 666 -24.20 -20.44 -17.17
N GLY A 667 -25.31 -20.85 -16.56
CA GLY A 667 -26.30 -21.74 -17.15
C GLY A 667 -27.45 -20.96 -17.79
N PHE A 668 -28.15 -21.59 -18.73
CA PHE A 668 -29.36 -21.05 -19.34
C PHE A 668 -30.51 -22.03 -19.12
N ARG A 669 -31.71 -21.54 -18.84
CA ARG A 669 -32.92 -22.36 -18.63
C ARG A 669 -34.11 -21.71 -19.32
N ILE A 670 -34.93 -22.48 -20.04
CA ILE A 670 -36.13 -21.96 -20.72
C ILE A 670 -37.39 -22.41 -19.98
N GLU A 671 -38.21 -21.46 -19.53
CA GLU A 671 -39.53 -21.71 -18.93
C GLU A 671 -40.63 -21.43 -19.96
N ALA A 672 -41.17 -22.49 -20.57
CA ALA A 672 -42.31 -22.38 -21.48
C ALA A 672 -43.63 -22.45 -20.71
N GLY A 673 -44.47 -21.41 -20.82
CA GLY A 673 -45.74 -21.24 -20.09
C GLY A 673 -46.85 -22.28 -20.34
N SER A 674 -46.55 -23.47 -20.86
CA SER A 674 -47.51 -24.55 -21.15
C SER A 674 -47.27 -25.86 -20.36
N GLY A 675 -46.47 -25.82 -19.29
CA GLY A 675 -46.36 -26.94 -18.33
C GLY A 675 -45.45 -28.09 -18.77
N ARG A 676 -44.51 -27.83 -19.70
CA ARG A 676 -43.31 -28.63 -19.88
C ARG A 676 -42.11 -27.70 -19.79
N ASP A 677 -41.38 -27.79 -18.69
CA ASP A 677 -40.06 -27.16 -18.57
C ASP A 677 -39.14 -27.87 -19.55
N CYS A 678 -38.82 -27.22 -20.68
CA CYS A 678 -37.71 -27.64 -21.50
C CYS A 678 -36.47 -26.97 -20.93
N ALA A 679 -35.88 -27.59 -19.90
CA ALA A 679 -34.60 -27.12 -19.39
C ALA A 679 -33.52 -27.41 -20.42
N LEU A 680 -33.22 -26.42 -21.26
CA LEU A 680 -32.07 -26.46 -22.16
C LEU A 680 -30.82 -26.03 -21.38
N TYR A 681 -30.22 -26.95 -20.65
CA TYR A 681 -28.95 -26.68 -19.97
C TYR A 681 -27.83 -26.59 -21.00
N ILE A 682 -27.53 -25.37 -21.46
CA ILE A 682 -26.28 -25.07 -22.13
C ILE A 682 -25.28 -24.75 -21.03
N THR A 683 -24.74 -25.80 -20.39
CA THR A 683 -23.44 -25.68 -19.74
C THR A 683 -22.41 -25.83 -20.84
N LYS A 684 -21.49 -24.88 -20.99
CA LYS A 684 -20.37 -25.03 -21.93
C LYS A 684 -19.77 -26.42 -21.75
N GLU A 685 -19.72 -27.23 -22.81
CA GLU A 685 -19.10 -28.55 -22.72
C GLU A 685 -17.64 -28.31 -22.34
N VAL A 686 -17.28 -28.75 -21.14
CA VAL A 686 -15.90 -28.70 -20.66
C VAL A 686 -15.10 -29.57 -21.64
N SER A 687 -14.05 -29.01 -22.23
CA SER A 687 -13.20 -29.78 -23.15
C SER A 687 -12.68 -31.04 -22.44
N GLU A 688 -12.43 -32.12 -23.18
CA GLU A 688 -11.92 -33.37 -22.60
C GLU A 688 -10.67 -33.10 -21.74
N ARG A 689 -9.82 -32.16 -22.18
CA ARG A 689 -8.65 -31.68 -21.45
C ARG A 689 -8.98 -30.88 -20.19
N ALA A 690 -9.93 -29.96 -20.25
CA ALA A 690 -10.39 -29.24 -19.07
C ALA A 690 -11.05 -30.19 -18.05
N SER A 691 -11.72 -31.26 -18.52
CA SER A 691 -12.26 -32.32 -17.67
C SER A 691 -11.14 -33.12 -17.01
N GLU A 692 -10.09 -33.51 -17.74
CA GLU A 692 -8.93 -34.18 -17.17
C GLU A 692 -8.22 -33.32 -16.11
N ILE A 693 -8.05 -32.02 -16.38
CA ILE A 693 -7.48 -31.08 -15.41
C ILE A 693 -8.38 -30.97 -14.19
N ASN A 694 -9.69 -30.91 -14.38
CA ASN A 694 -10.63 -30.89 -13.27
C ASN A 694 -10.56 -32.16 -12.43
N ASP A 695 -10.49 -33.34 -13.03
CA ASP A 695 -10.32 -34.61 -12.30
C ASP A 695 -9.02 -34.64 -11.51
N MET A 696 -7.91 -34.16 -12.10
CA MET A 696 -6.64 -34.00 -11.38
C MET A 696 -6.78 -33.07 -10.17
N TRP A 697 -7.55 -31.98 -10.32
CA TRP A 697 -7.81 -31.05 -9.23
C TRP A 697 -8.64 -31.69 -8.13
N ILE A 698 -9.69 -32.43 -8.48
CA ILE A 698 -10.55 -33.15 -7.55
C ILE A 698 -9.72 -34.15 -6.76
N ASP A 699 -8.82 -34.89 -7.41
CA ASP A 699 -7.94 -35.85 -6.75
C ASP A 699 -6.99 -35.18 -5.74
N ILE A 700 -6.40 -34.05 -6.10
CA ILE A 700 -5.44 -33.32 -5.25
C ILE A 700 -6.16 -32.63 -4.09
N THR A 701 -7.32 -32.02 -4.36
CA THR A 701 -8.03 -31.20 -3.38
C THR A 701 -9.03 -31.96 -2.54
N GLN A 702 -9.52 -33.10 -3.05
CA GLN A 702 -10.71 -33.82 -2.59
C GLN A 702 -11.98 -32.95 -2.63
N ASN A 703 -12.00 -31.94 -3.52
CA ASN A 703 -13.09 -30.99 -3.67
C ASN A 703 -13.64 -31.05 -5.09
N SER A 704 -14.95 -31.21 -5.22
CA SER A 704 -15.67 -31.32 -6.50
C SER A 704 -15.99 -29.98 -7.17
N SER A 705 -15.71 -28.85 -6.52
CA SER A 705 -16.04 -27.51 -7.03
C SER A 705 -15.05 -27.04 -8.10
N CYS A 706 -15.58 -26.56 -9.23
CA CYS A 706 -14.78 -26.04 -10.35
C CYS A 706 -14.25 -24.63 -10.05
N GLY A 707 -12.93 -24.51 -9.87
CA GLY A 707 -12.23 -23.22 -9.75
C GLY A 707 -11.00 -23.36 -8.87
N CYS A 708 -9.80 -23.24 -9.45
CA CYS A 708 -8.55 -23.47 -8.72
C CYS A 708 -8.27 -22.46 -7.58
N PHE A 709 -9.11 -21.44 -7.40
CA PHE A 709 -8.91 -20.34 -6.45
C PHE A 709 -10.07 -20.07 -5.48
N GLU A 710 -11.21 -20.76 -5.62
CA GLU A 710 -12.40 -20.42 -4.82
C GLU A 710 -12.22 -20.74 -3.34
N ASP A 711 -11.42 -21.75 -3.00
CA ASP A 711 -11.15 -22.16 -1.61
C ASP A 711 -9.68 -21.97 -1.21
N PHE A 712 -9.02 -20.94 -1.75
CA PHE A 712 -7.60 -20.63 -1.50
C PHE A 712 -7.24 -20.61 0.00
N TYR A 713 -8.14 -20.09 0.84
CA TYR A 713 -7.93 -19.97 2.28
C TYR A 713 -8.33 -21.21 3.09
N GLU A 714 -9.19 -22.08 2.56
CA GLU A 714 -9.63 -23.29 3.28
C GLU A 714 -8.77 -24.52 2.96
N SER A 715 -8.19 -24.58 1.75
CA SER A 715 -7.54 -25.80 1.23
C SER A 715 -6.00 -25.75 1.16
N GLY A 716 -5.39 -24.58 1.37
CA GLY A 716 -3.94 -24.40 1.58
C GLY A 716 -3.10 -24.33 0.29
N GLY A 717 -2.22 -23.32 0.19
CA GLY A 717 -1.39 -23.04 -1.00
C GLY A 717 -0.45 -24.17 -1.48
N LEU A 718 -0.22 -25.21 -0.67
CA LEU A 718 0.52 -26.41 -1.07
C LEU A 718 -0.18 -27.18 -2.20
N LYS A 719 -1.52 -27.23 -2.22
CA LYS A 719 -2.29 -27.98 -3.23
C LYS A 719 -2.19 -27.39 -4.64
N ILE A 720 -2.07 -26.07 -4.76
CA ILE A 720 -1.85 -25.39 -6.05
C ILE A 720 -0.46 -25.73 -6.60
N TYR A 721 0.54 -25.79 -5.72
CA TYR A 721 1.88 -26.22 -6.11
C TYR A 721 1.88 -27.68 -6.60
N ASP A 722 1.17 -28.57 -5.91
CA ASP A 722 1.00 -29.96 -6.33
C ASP A 722 0.30 -30.09 -7.68
N MET A 723 -0.74 -29.28 -7.92
CA MET A 723 -1.43 -29.20 -9.20
C MET A 723 -0.52 -28.70 -10.33
N MET A 724 0.20 -27.61 -10.08
CA MET A 724 1.18 -27.07 -11.02
C MET A 724 2.23 -28.12 -11.38
N LEU A 725 2.77 -28.84 -10.38
CA LEU A 725 3.72 -29.93 -10.61
C LEU A 725 3.11 -31.07 -11.41
N ALA A 726 1.87 -31.46 -11.12
CA ALA A 726 1.17 -32.51 -11.84
C ALA A 726 0.93 -32.12 -13.31
N LEU A 727 0.51 -30.88 -13.59
CA LEU A 727 0.34 -30.35 -14.94
C LEU A 727 1.67 -30.29 -15.71
N ASN A 728 2.72 -29.76 -15.07
CA ASN A 728 4.08 -29.71 -15.65
C ASN A 728 4.59 -31.11 -15.99
N SER A 729 4.40 -32.07 -15.07
CA SER A 729 4.84 -33.44 -15.27
C SER A 729 4.04 -34.17 -16.34
N ARG A 730 2.73 -33.94 -16.44
CA ARG A 730 1.84 -34.66 -17.37
C ARG A 730 1.96 -34.14 -18.80
N TYR A 731 2.01 -32.82 -18.96
CA TYR A 731 1.98 -32.15 -20.26
C TYR A 731 3.35 -31.60 -20.71
N GLY A 732 4.42 -31.84 -19.94
CA GLY A 732 5.78 -31.39 -20.29
C GLY A 732 5.94 -29.86 -20.28
N LEU A 733 5.19 -29.19 -19.41
CA LEU A 733 5.14 -27.72 -19.33
C LEU A 733 6.15 -27.19 -18.29
N HIS A 734 6.34 -25.87 -18.32
CA HIS A 734 7.10 -25.13 -17.32
C HIS A 734 6.24 -24.01 -16.69
N LEU A 735 5.03 -24.36 -16.27
CA LEU A 735 4.13 -23.46 -15.54
C LEU A 735 4.77 -23.06 -14.21
N LYS A 736 4.75 -21.75 -13.93
CA LYS A 736 5.00 -21.19 -12.60
C LYS A 736 3.67 -21.06 -11.86
N ILE A 737 3.75 -20.93 -10.54
CA ILE A 737 2.57 -20.73 -9.70
C ILE A 737 1.80 -19.45 -10.10
N PHE A 738 2.49 -18.41 -10.59
CA PHE A 738 1.88 -17.19 -11.10
C PHE A 738 1.10 -17.41 -12.41
N ASP A 739 1.55 -18.34 -13.25
CA ASP A 739 0.83 -18.70 -14.47
C ASP A 739 -0.50 -19.36 -14.10
N MET A 740 -0.50 -20.22 -13.08
CA MET A 740 -1.73 -20.78 -12.51
C MET A 740 -2.68 -19.66 -12.05
N PHE A 741 -2.18 -18.66 -11.31
CA PHE A 741 -2.99 -17.52 -10.85
C PHE A 741 -3.60 -16.70 -11.99
N ARG A 742 -2.88 -16.56 -13.11
CA ARG A 742 -3.36 -15.83 -14.27
C ARG A 742 -4.48 -16.57 -15.01
N MET A 743 -4.41 -17.89 -15.06
CA MET A 743 -5.31 -18.76 -15.82
C MET A 743 -6.48 -19.31 -14.99
N GLY A 744 -6.83 -18.72 -13.84
CA GLY A 744 -8.15 -18.74 -13.15
C GLY A 744 -9.03 -20.01 -13.02
N THR A 745 -9.11 -20.86 -14.04
CA THR A 745 -10.02 -21.98 -14.25
C THR A 745 -9.34 -23.16 -14.98
N PRO A 746 -9.83 -24.40 -14.81
CA PRO A 746 -9.37 -25.56 -15.60
C PRO A 746 -9.45 -25.36 -17.13
N ALA A 747 -10.39 -24.57 -17.60
CA ALA A 747 -10.56 -24.28 -19.03
C ALA A 747 -9.50 -23.34 -19.59
N GLU A 748 -9.18 -22.25 -18.89
CA GLU A 748 -8.09 -21.36 -19.29
C GLU A 748 -6.74 -22.08 -19.25
N ILE A 749 -6.55 -23.01 -18.30
CA ILE A 749 -5.38 -23.89 -18.28
C ILE A 749 -5.41 -24.84 -19.49
N ALA A 750 -6.54 -25.47 -19.79
CA ALA A 750 -6.67 -26.34 -20.96
C ALA A 750 -6.36 -25.60 -22.26
N ASP A 751 -6.94 -24.42 -22.46
CA ASP A 751 -6.72 -23.55 -23.62
C ASP A 751 -5.24 -23.16 -23.75
N PHE A 752 -4.58 -22.84 -22.63
CA PHE A 752 -3.15 -22.57 -22.63
C PHE A 752 -2.33 -23.79 -23.04
N ILE A 753 -2.67 -24.97 -22.55
CA ILE A 753 -1.99 -26.22 -22.90
C ILE A 753 -2.21 -26.55 -24.38
N ASP A 754 -3.43 -26.44 -24.88
CA ASP A 754 -3.78 -26.65 -26.29
C ASP A 754 -3.01 -25.70 -27.21
N GLN A 755 -2.90 -24.42 -26.83
CA GLN A 755 -2.13 -23.42 -27.57
C GLN A 755 -0.62 -23.69 -27.51
N THR A 756 -0.12 -24.27 -26.42
CA THR A 756 1.31 -24.51 -26.20
C THR A 756 1.78 -25.82 -26.84
N GLU A 757 0.97 -26.88 -26.83
CA GLU A 757 1.22 -28.13 -27.56
C GLU A 757 1.21 -27.94 -29.08
N GLY A 758 0.53 -26.92 -29.60
CA GLY A 758 0.61 -26.57 -31.03
C GLY A 758 1.92 -25.90 -31.45
N ILE A 759 2.77 -25.50 -30.48
CA ILE A 759 4.01 -24.72 -30.67
C ILE A 759 5.27 -25.53 -30.30
N LEU A 760 5.14 -26.53 -29.42
CA LEU A 760 6.18 -27.51 -29.06
C LEU A 760 6.20 -28.71 -30.01
#